data_AF-G2DXG2-F1
#
_entry.id   AF-G2DXG2-F1
#
_cell.length_a   1.000
_cell.length_b   1.000
_cell.length_c   1.000
_cell.angle_alpha   90.00
_cell.angle_beta   90.00
_cell.angle_gamma   90.00
#
_symmetry.space_group_name_H-M   'P 1'
#
loop_
_entity.id
_entity.type
_entity.pdbx_description
1 polymer ?
#
loop_
_entity_poly.entity_id
_entity_poly.type
_entity_poly.pdbx_seq_one_letter_code
_entity_poly.pdbx_strand_id
1 'polypeptide(L)'
;MDNRSRSSPHSSIAFTTYLRLRPYGDRLLTPAVSVWLGFAWVLILLMASLEGVVWGLIGASIVPHDTPWMRPLAGLFMFALMFSVIWIVDASLIMSERPMIRARRWNPNAERGLGALLRWWIGILARLAIVAVSLYVTAPFLGKLIRADDIATYHQRQVERYQTEREARLQSEIARETRDTKALYTKRTAPIEAEIARLNRSLATERERQSLIEQEFAPVMEILRQDLAGTQKRIGDEILGRDGRPAGRGREARKWEANAERLAQQLKAKQAELDQQTASIAQRIEQLEKALRERTEELERLRQERQSRLERIAVEVAARQVEAAPPQLTFAARSLALQALRDRPEEHSVPHFETVEGFAQAALGVLFFSLIAIKLFEPPSVRAYFSETIQMQYRKYLEGGLADIPGFELPEEPSRRLNSAEFVRLWSAFERDPASFYQERQSLIEVRAPLRRFLTEQALEQEALLQRMENLREERTHLQRRRDYELAALDRELAIRTDQLQAKLANETKALHNQRRIELASEIQQAREDWNRSRTQQEAELRQREEALALEQEAAREEWRLRERELANLHARGEAETRQSELAKQLAHAEKLAELELKRKRERDQMRLKAMRGELARLRALEGRQGSELQTLRETERKLNDQIASIEQTALTLSEDLETERAQLTKLNRAAETKAAESGRKRRFWTRGENGILRDIKRNLKTLEKTERANRERLAKLNEERRTLEGRRQANATELHETETRLAATRVRIEFYEDSLSQLMGAEEQQATSTSTEPH
;
A
#
# COMPACT_ATOMS: atom_id res chain seq x y z
N MET A 1 54.32 62.94 13.77
CA MET A 1 54.51 61.62 14.41
C MET A 1 53.40 61.44 15.42
N ASP A 2 52.39 60.65 15.09
CA ASP A 2 51.39 60.20 16.07
C ASP A 2 50.96 58.79 15.66
N ASN A 3 51.63 57.81 16.28
CA ASN A 3 51.56 56.40 15.96
C ASN A 3 50.31 55.81 16.64
N ARG A 4 49.11 56.15 16.12
CA ARG A 4 47.87 55.52 16.59
C ARG A 4 47.83 54.08 16.08
N SER A 5 47.99 53.16 17.02
CA SER A 5 47.77 51.73 16.91
C SER A 5 46.49 51.43 16.13
N ARG A 6 46.65 50.99 14.88
CA ARG A 6 45.60 50.34 14.09
C ARG A 6 45.34 48.98 14.73
N SER A 7 44.48 48.93 15.74
CA SER A 7 43.80 47.70 16.13
C SER A 7 42.90 47.32 14.96
N SER A 8 43.35 46.39 14.12
CA SER A 8 42.49 45.73 13.15
C SER A 8 41.34 45.08 13.93
N PRO A 9 40.09 45.56 13.78
CA PRO A 9 38.98 44.87 14.41
C PRO A 9 38.86 43.52 13.70
N HIS A 10 39.22 42.44 14.39
CA HIS A 10 38.77 41.11 14.01
C HIS A 10 37.25 41.13 14.15
N SER A 11 36.58 41.51 13.08
CA SER A 11 35.13 41.52 12.98
C SER A 11 34.66 40.07 13.09
N SER A 12 34.29 39.65 14.30
CA SER A 12 33.51 38.43 14.47
C SER A 12 32.25 38.61 13.63
N ILE A 13 32.16 37.83 12.56
CA ILE A 13 30.95 37.80 11.73
C ILE A 13 29.84 37.31 12.66
N ALA A 14 28.83 38.16 12.90
CA ALA A 14 27.72 37.77 13.75
C ALA A 14 27.06 36.51 13.17
N PHE A 15 26.87 35.49 14.00
CA PHE A 15 26.31 34.19 13.61
C PHE A 15 24.96 34.34 12.89
N THR A 16 24.16 35.34 13.28
CA THR A 16 22.89 35.69 12.64
C THR A 16 23.05 36.09 11.17
N THR A 17 24.16 36.75 10.82
CA THR A 17 24.48 37.17 9.45
C THR A 17 24.91 35.97 8.60
N TYR A 18 25.63 35.01 9.20
CA TYR A 18 25.95 33.73 8.56
C TYR A 18 24.70 32.89 8.29
N LEU A 19 23.79 32.78 9.26
CA LEU A 19 22.48 32.12 9.09
C LEU A 19 21.59 32.79 8.04
N ARG A 20 21.79 34.07 7.73
CA ARG A 20 21.06 34.77 6.66
C ARG A 20 21.75 34.72 5.30
N LEU A 21 22.82 33.92 5.17
CA LEU A 21 23.66 33.83 3.98
C LEU A 21 24.31 35.17 3.59
N ARG A 22 24.56 36.06 4.56
CA ARG A 22 25.09 37.42 4.32
C ARG A 22 26.46 37.64 4.97
N PRO A 23 27.54 36.95 4.57
CA PRO A 23 28.84 37.06 5.25
C PRO A 23 29.40 38.49 5.31
N TYR A 24 29.04 39.36 4.34
CA TYR A 24 29.50 40.75 4.24
C TYR A 24 28.47 41.81 4.68
N GLY A 25 27.35 41.38 5.29
CA GLY A 25 26.27 42.27 5.74
C GLY A 25 25.47 42.89 4.59
N ASP A 26 25.01 44.13 4.75
CA ASP A 26 24.18 44.80 3.73
C ASP A 26 25.01 45.58 2.68
N ARG A 27 26.34 45.44 2.72
CA ARG A 27 27.24 46.08 1.75
C ARG A 27 27.21 45.32 0.42
N LEU A 28 27.03 46.05 -0.67
CA LEU A 28 26.76 45.51 -2.02
C LEU A 28 25.46 44.68 -2.14
N LEU A 29 24.59 44.69 -1.13
CA LEU A 29 23.34 43.95 -1.16
C LEU A 29 22.29 44.70 -1.99
N THR A 30 22.20 44.38 -3.28
CA THR A 30 21.11 44.87 -4.13
C THR A 30 19.79 44.16 -3.79
N PRO A 31 18.61 44.75 -4.12
CA PRO A 31 17.33 44.06 -3.99
C PRO A 31 17.31 42.70 -4.70
N ALA A 32 17.91 42.60 -5.89
CA ALA A 32 18.03 41.34 -6.63
C ALA A 32 18.86 40.29 -5.88
N VAL A 33 20.00 40.69 -5.29
CA VAL A 33 20.82 39.79 -4.45
C VAL A 33 20.03 39.37 -3.22
N SER A 34 19.28 40.27 -2.58
CA SER A 34 18.48 39.94 -1.41
C SER A 34 17.39 38.90 -1.69
N VAL A 35 16.70 39.01 -2.83
CA VAL A 35 15.69 38.04 -3.27
C VAL A 35 16.33 36.70 -3.62
N TRP A 36 17.46 36.72 -4.34
CA TRP A 36 18.19 35.50 -4.69
C TRP A 36 18.70 34.77 -3.44
N LEU A 37 19.27 35.49 -2.46
CA LEU A 37 19.68 34.93 -1.18
C LEU A 37 18.49 34.41 -0.38
N GLY A 38 17.33 35.05 -0.46
CA GLY A 38 16.08 34.55 0.12
C GLY A 38 15.69 33.19 -0.45
N PHE A 39 15.71 33.03 -1.78
CA PHE A 39 15.42 31.73 -2.41
C PHE A 39 16.45 30.66 -2.05
N ALA A 40 17.75 30.99 -2.08
CA ALA A 40 18.79 30.08 -1.67
C ALA A 40 18.61 29.65 -0.20
N TRP A 41 18.31 30.61 0.68
CA TRP A 41 18.06 30.34 2.10
C TRP A 41 16.87 29.40 2.32
N VAL A 42 15.75 29.63 1.62
CA VAL A 42 14.56 28.76 1.73
C VAL A 42 14.88 27.35 1.26
N LEU A 43 15.60 27.18 0.15
CA LEU A 43 15.95 25.85 -0.35
C LEU A 43 16.93 25.12 0.57
N ILE A 44 17.93 25.81 1.09
CA ILE A 44 18.88 25.23 2.07
C ILE A 44 18.14 24.83 3.34
N LEU A 45 17.24 25.68 3.83
CA LEU A 45 16.40 25.37 4.99
C LEU A 45 15.56 24.13 4.76
N LEU A 46 14.84 24.07 3.64
CA LEU A 46 13.96 22.95 3.33
C LEU A 46 14.75 21.64 3.19
N MET A 47 15.88 21.66 2.49
CA MET A 47 16.78 20.51 2.37
C MET A 47 17.32 20.06 3.73
N ALA A 48 17.87 21.00 4.53
CA ALA A 48 18.44 20.69 5.84
C ALA A 48 17.36 20.21 6.83
N SER A 49 16.15 20.78 6.78
CA SER A 49 15.02 20.36 7.61
C SER A 49 14.54 18.95 7.26
N LEU A 50 14.39 18.62 5.97
CA LEU A 50 13.97 17.28 5.56
C LEU A 50 14.95 16.22 6.05
N GLU A 51 16.24 16.45 5.81
CA GLU A 51 17.29 15.53 6.23
C GLU A 51 17.40 15.47 7.76
N GLY A 52 17.34 16.63 8.43
CA GLY A 52 17.28 16.71 9.88
C GLY A 52 16.14 15.89 10.46
N VAL A 53 14.93 15.99 9.90
CA VAL A 53 13.76 15.22 10.36
C VAL A 53 14.01 13.72 10.22
N VAL A 54 14.52 13.27 9.07
CA VAL A 54 14.79 11.84 8.85
C VAL A 54 15.81 11.32 9.85
N TRP A 55 16.93 12.03 10.02
CA TRP A 55 17.98 11.64 10.97
C TRP A 55 17.53 11.74 12.42
N GLY A 56 16.64 12.68 12.74
CA GLY A 56 16.01 12.77 14.05
C GLY A 56 15.10 11.58 14.34
N LEU A 57 14.31 11.14 13.36
CA LEU A 57 13.49 9.93 13.49
C LEU A 57 14.35 8.66 13.59
N ILE A 58 15.45 8.58 12.84
CA ILE A 58 16.44 7.51 12.99
C ILE A 58 17.03 7.53 14.41
N GLY A 59 17.45 8.69 14.91
CA GLY A 59 17.96 8.86 16.27
C GLY A 59 16.96 8.41 17.34
N ALA A 60 15.69 8.78 17.19
CA ALA A 60 14.61 8.34 18.07
C ALA A 60 14.38 6.82 18.01
N SER A 61 14.55 6.20 16.83
CA SER A 61 14.35 4.76 16.64
C SER A 61 15.47 3.88 17.22
N ILE A 62 16.68 4.43 17.39
CA ILE A 62 17.82 3.73 18.01
C ILE A 62 17.62 3.54 19.52
N VAL A 63 16.83 4.40 20.15
CA VAL A 63 16.59 4.34 21.60
C VAL A 63 15.74 3.11 21.96
N PRO A 64 16.22 2.25 22.89
CA PRO A 64 15.50 1.05 23.32
C PRO A 64 14.08 1.35 23.80
N HIS A 65 13.18 0.39 23.60
CA HIS A 65 11.78 0.51 24.03
C HIS A 65 11.62 0.71 25.54
N ASP A 66 12.58 0.23 26.35
CA ASP A 66 12.55 0.33 27.81
C ASP A 66 12.84 1.75 28.33
N THR A 67 13.34 2.65 27.48
CA THR A 67 13.67 4.04 27.85
C THR A 67 12.98 5.05 26.91
N PRO A 68 11.64 5.05 26.82
CA PRO A 68 10.91 5.83 25.83
C PRO A 68 11.11 7.34 25.98
N TRP A 69 11.41 7.82 27.19
CA TRP A 69 11.66 9.24 27.47
C TRP A 69 12.94 9.78 26.79
N MET A 70 13.91 8.93 26.47
CA MET A 70 15.14 9.33 25.76
C MET A 70 14.93 9.49 24.24
N ARG A 71 13.83 8.96 23.68
CA ARG A 71 13.52 9.06 22.24
C ARG A 71 13.47 10.49 21.72
N PRO A 72 12.70 11.43 22.30
CA PRO A 72 12.66 12.80 21.81
C PRO A 72 14.01 13.52 21.97
N LEU A 73 14.78 13.21 23.03
CA LEU A 73 16.10 13.80 23.26
C LEU A 73 17.13 13.35 22.22
N ALA A 74 17.25 12.04 22.00
CA ALA A 74 18.14 11.47 20.98
C ALA A 74 17.74 11.93 19.57
N GLY A 75 16.43 11.96 19.29
CA GLY A 75 15.92 12.45 18.02
C GLY A 75 16.19 13.93 17.78
N LEU A 76 15.94 14.80 18.77
CA LEU A 76 16.24 16.23 18.67
C LEU A 76 17.75 16.49 18.51
N PHE A 77 18.58 15.73 19.23
CA PHE A 77 20.04 15.83 19.10
C PHE A 77 20.52 15.46 17.70
N MET A 78 20.08 14.32 17.16
CA MET A 78 20.43 13.89 15.80
C MET A 78 19.88 14.82 14.73
N PHE A 79 18.66 15.33 14.92
CA PHE A 79 18.08 16.38 14.07
C PHE A 79 18.99 17.60 14.03
N ALA A 80 19.33 18.16 15.21
CA ALA A 80 20.12 19.39 15.29
C ALA A 80 21.52 19.21 14.71
N LEU A 81 22.14 18.05 14.94
CA LEU A 81 23.47 17.71 14.41
C LEU A 81 23.44 17.64 12.87
N MET A 82 22.54 16.84 12.30
CA MET A 82 22.48 16.66 10.84
C MET A 82 21.97 17.89 10.11
N PHE A 83 20.98 18.59 10.68
CA PHE A 83 20.55 19.89 10.20
C PHE A 83 21.72 20.87 10.13
N SER A 84 22.51 20.98 11.20
CA SER A 84 23.66 21.89 11.26
C SER A 84 24.73 21.54 10.24
N VAL A 85 25.09 20.25 10.10
CA VAL A 85 26.08 19.79 9.11
C VAL A 85 25.63 20.14 7.69
N ILE A 86 24.39 19.79 7.34
CA ILE A 86 23.86 20.01 5.98
C ILE A 86 23.72 21.51 5.71
N TRP A 87 23.21 22.27 6.67
CA TRP A 87 23.12 23.72 6.61
C TRP A 87 24.48 24.37 6.36
N ILE A 88 25.50 24.02 7.14
CA ILE A 88 26.86 24.59 7.00
C ILE A 88 27.44 24.24 5.64
N VAL A 89 27.32 22.98 5.21
CA VAL A 89 27.84 22.54 3.91
C VAL A 89 27.14 23.28 2.76
N ASP A 90 25.81 23.37 2.77
CA ASP A 90 25.06 24.05 1.72
C ASP A 90 25.27 25.57 1.72
N ALA A 91 25.24 26.19 2.89
CA ALA A 91 25.53 27.60 3.05
C ALA A 91 26.94 27.91 2.54
N SER A 92 27.93 27.07 2.86
CA SER A 92 29.29 27.23 2.37
C SER A 92 29.39 27.08 0.84
N LEU A 93 28.60 26.20 0.24
CA LEU A 93 28.57 26.02 -1.21
C LEU A 93 27.96 27.25 -1.91
N ILE A 94 26.85 27.76 -1.40
CA ILE A 94 26.23 28.98 -1.93
C ILE A 94 27.15 30.20 -1.76
N MET A 95 27.82 30.32 -0.61
CA MET A 95 28.78 31.40 -0.33
C MET A 95 30.11 31.23 -1.07
N SER A 96 30.44 30.04 -1.57
CA SER A 96 31.72 29.80 -2.22
C SER A 96 31.89 30.68 -3.46
N GLU A 97 33.01 31.41 -3.53
CA GLU A 97 33.34 32.20 -4.70
C GLU A 97 33.64 31.28 -5.89
N ARG A 98 32.96 31.53 -7.02
CA ARG A 98 33.28 30.84 -8.26
C ARG A 98 34.60 31.40 -8.80
N PRO A 99 35.66 30.58 -8.98
CA PRO A 99 36.94 31.09 -9.45
C PRO A 99 36.77 31.73 -10.83
N MET A 100 37.04 33.04 -10.92
CA MET A 100 37.02 33.75 -12.19
C MET A 100 38.27 33.40 -12.98
N ILE A 101 38.11 32.62 -14.05
CA ILE A 101 39.20 32.16 -14.95
C ILE A 101 40.03 33.33 -15.53
N ARG A 102 39.56 34.58 -15.42
CA ARG A 102 40.15 35.77 -16.05
C ARG A 102 40.76 36.81 -15.09
N ALA A 103 40.81 36.60 -13.77
CA ALA A 103 41.43 37.53 -12.80
C ALA A 103 42.98 37.52 -12.84
N ARG A 104 43.57 37.38 -14.04
CA ARG A 104 44.96 36.99 -14.29
C ARG A 104 45.97 38.15 -14.15
N ARG A 105 45.53 39.42 -14.13
CA ARG A 105 46.42 40.54 -14.49
C ARG A 105 47.03 41.35 -13.34
N TRP A 106 46.49 41.34 -12.12
CA TRP A 106 46.91 42.30 -11.09
C TRP A 106 47.46 41.73 -9.77
N ASN A 107 47.36 40.42 -9.51
CA ASN A 107 47.91 39.86 -8.27
C ASN A 107 48.82 38.64 -8.54
N PRO A 108 50.13 38.84 -8.80
CA PRO A 108 51.07 37.75 -9.09
C PRO A 108 51.32 36.80 -7.90
N ASN A 109 50.90 37.21 -6.69
CA ASN A 109 50.98 36.44 -5.45
C ASN A 109 49.66 35.80 -5.01
N ALA A 110 48.54 36.04 -5.71
CA ALA A 110 47.32 35.29 -5.45
C ALA A 110 47.56 33.82 -5.81
N GLU A 111 47.35 32.91 -4.85
CA GLU A 111 47.65 31.48 -4.99
C GLU A 111 47.13 30.94 -6.33
N ARG A 112 48.06 30.47 -7.15
CA ARG A 112 47.84 30.06 -8.53
C ARG A 112 46.78 28.95 -8.66
N GLY A 113 46.09 28.99 -9.80
CA GLY A 113 46.01 27.83 -10.67
C GLY A 113 44.94 26.79 -10.31
N LEU A 114 45.00 25.68 -11.04
CA LEU A 114 44.11 24.53 -10.96
C LEU A 114 43.68 24.16 -9.53
N GLY A 115 44.48 24.42 -8.49
CA GLY A 115 44.15 24.19 -7.08
C GLY A 115 42.88 24.89 -6.58
N ALA A 116 42.64 26.16 -6.91
CA ALA A 116 41.41 26.86 -6.47
C ALA A 116 40.15 26.30 -7.17
N LEU A 117 40.28 25.99 -8.46
CA LEU A 117 39.22 25.36 -9.26
C LEU A 117 38.99 23.91 -8.81
N LEU A 118 40.05 23.17 -8.49
CA LEU A 118 40.01 21.83 -7.94
C LEU A 118 39.39 21.83 -6.55
N ARG A 119 39.74 22.77 -5.66
CA ARG A 119 39.12 22.92 -4.33
C ARG A 119 37.62 23.22 -4.44
N TRP A 120 37.22 24.08 -5.36
CA TRP A 120 35.82 24.36 -5.65
C TRP A 120 35.09 23.12 -6.18
N TRP A 121 35.68 22.41 -7.15
CA TRP A 121 35.14 21.14 -7.66
C TRP A 121 35.09 20.04 -6.60
N ILE A 122 36.09 19.93 -5.73
CA ILE A 122 36.10 19.03 -4.58
C ILE A 122 34.93 19.38 -3.65
N GLY A 123 34.64 20.66 -3.41
CA GLY A 123 33.45 21.08 -2.66
C GLY A 123 32.14 20.59 -3.28
N ILE A 124 31.99 20.73 -4.60
CA ILE A 124 30.84 20.21 -5.34
C ILE A 124 30.77 18.68 -5.29
N LEU A 125 31.90 18.00 -5.45
CA LEU A 125 31.97 16.54 -5.48
C LEU A 125 31.72 15.93 -4.10
N ALA A 126 32.26 16.54 -3.04
CA ALA A 126 31.96 16.20 -1.66
C ALA A 126 30.47 16.40 -1.36
N ARG A 127 29.86 17.47 -1.89
CA ARG A 127 28.41 17.68 -1.77
C ARG A 127 27.62 16.62 -2.53
N LEU A 128 28.01 16.29 -3.76
CA LEU A 128 27.38 15.23 -4.56
C LEU A 128 27.47 13.88 -3.83
N ALA A 129 28.61 13.58 -3.20
CA ALA A 129 28.81 12.38 -2.41
C ALA A 129 27.92 12.38 -1.15
N ILE A 130 27.87 13.49 -0.40
CA ILE A 130 26.98 13.62 0.76
C ILE A 130 25.52 13.41 0.34
N VAL A 131 25.07 14.05 -0.74
CA VAL A 131 23.70 13.92 -1.24
C VAL A 131 23.41 12.53 -1.76
N ALA A 132 24.36 11.87 -2.43
CA ALA A 132 24.19 10.48 -2.87
C ALA A 132 24.07 9.51 -1.69
N VAL A 133 24.91 9.69 -0.65
CA VAL A 133 24.81 8.91 0.59
C VAL A 133 23.49 9.20 1.31
N SER A 134 23.08 10.47 1.36
CA SER A 134 21.81 10.87 1.93
C SER A 134 20.64 10.26 1.18
N LEU A 135 20.59 10.35 -0.15
CA LEU A 135 19.57 9.69 -0.97
C LEU A 135 19.52 8.17 -0.74
N TYR A 136 20.69 7.54 -0.62
CA TYR A 136 20.79 6.10 -0.39
C TYR A 136 20.29 5.68 1.00
N VAL A 137 20.47 6.52 2.03
CA VAL A 137 20.05 6.21 3.40
C VAL A 137 18.66 6.77 3.69
N THR A 138 18.47 8.07 3.50
CA THR A 138 17.27 8.84 3.84
C THR A 138 16.03 8.34 3.10
N ALA A 139 16.13 8.02 1.80
CA ALA A 139 14.94 7.64 1.03
C ALA A 139 14.32 6.30 1.47
N PRO A 140 15.08 5.19 1.64
CA PRO A 140 14.53 3.96 2.19
C PRO A 140 13.89 4.20 3.56
N PHE A 141 14.53 4.98 4.44
CA PHE A 141 14.01 5.26 5.78
C PHE A 141 12.71 6.08 5.76
N LEU A 142 12.60 7.09 4.88
CA LEU A 142 11.36 7.84 4.71
C LEU A 142 10.22 6.92 4.22
N GLY A 143 10.55 5.99 3.31
CA GLY A 143 9.63 4.93 2.89
C GLY A 143 9.13 4.07 4.07
N LYS A 144 10.02 3.70 5.01
CA LYS A 144 9.62 2.94 6.21
C LYS A 144 8.70 3.73 7.13
N LEU A 145 8.92 5.04 7.25
CA LEU A 145 8.13 5.92 8.13
C LEU A 145 6.72 6.12 7.61
N ILE A 146 6.58 6.36 6.31
CA ILE A 146 5.28 6.60 5.68
C ILE A 146 4.48 5.29 5.55
N ARG A 147 5.15 4.15 5.34
CA ARG A 147 4.51 2.81 5.35
C ARG A 147 4.41 2.18 6.75
N ALA A 148 4.56 2.95 7.83
CA ALA A 148 4.48 2.40 9.19
C ALA A 148 3.14 1.68 9.44
N ASP A 149 2.04 2.21 8.89
CA ASP A 149 0.70 1.63 9.02
C ASP A 149 0.56 0.31 8.24
N ASP A 150 1.18 0.20 7.07
CA ASP A 150 1.20 -1.05 6.29
C ASP A 150 1.99 -2.14 7.00
N ILE A 151 3.10 -1.77 7.64
CA ILE A 151 3.92 -2.69 8.46
C ILE A 151 3.14 -3.15 9.69
N ALA A 152 2.43 -2.24 10.36
CA ALA A 152 1.57 -2.58 11.50
C ALA A 152 0.45 -3.54 11.07
N THR A 153 -0.21 -3.26 9.95
CA THR A 153 -1.25 -4.11 9.38
C THR A 153 -0.70 -5.47 8.96
N TYR A 154 0.48 -5.52 8.35
CA TYR A 154 1.16 -6.77 7.98
C TYR A 154 1.47 -7.62 9.22
N HIS A 155 2.02 -6.99 10.26
CA HIS A 155 2.35 -7.66 11.51
C HIS A 155 1.10 -8.17 12.23
N GLN A 156 0.03 -7.38 12.25
CA GLN A 156 -1.25 -7.81 12.82
C GLN A 156 -1.79 -9.05 12.10
N ARG A 157 -1.78 -9.06 10.75
CA ARG A 157 -2.15 -10.26 9.97
C ARG A 157 -1.26 -11.46 10.27
N GLN A 158 0.02 -11.23 10.55
CA GLN A 158 0.96 -12.31 10.91
C GLN A 158 0.66 -12.86 12.31
N VAL A 159 0.33 -12.01 13.27
CA VAL A 159 -0.10 -12.41 14.62
C VAL A 159 -1.42 -13.18 14.55
N GLU A 160 -2.40 -12.70 13.78
CA GLU A 160 -3.68 -13.38 13.55
C GLU A 160 -3.49 -14.76 12.93
N ARG A 161 -2.63 -14.89 11.90
CA ARG A 161 -2.27 -16.18 11.32
C ARG A 161 -1.63 -17.11 12.33
N TYR A 162 -0.68 -16.61 13.12
CA TYR A 162 -0.02 -17.38 14.16
C TYR A 162 -1.02 -17.88 15.22
N GLN A 163 -1.94 -17.03 15.67
CA GLN A 163 -3.01 -17.41 16.60
C GLN A 163 -3.95 -18.46 15.99
N THR A 164 -4.38 -18.25 14.73
CA THR A 164 -5.26 -19.18 14.01
C THR A 164 -4.59 -20.55 13.82
N GLU A 165 -3.31 -20.58 13.44
CA GLU A 165 -2.55 -21.82 13.29
C GLU A 165 -2.37 -22.53 14.62
N ARG A 166 -2.13 -21.78 15.71
CA ARG A 166 -2.01 -22.34 17.06
C ARG A 166 -3.34 -22.92 17.55
N GLU A 167 -4.45 -22.22 17.34
CA GLU A 167 -5.79 -22.70 17.66
C GLU A 167 -6.15 -23.96 16.86
N ALA A 168 -5.84 -23.98 15.56
CA ALA A 168 -6.04 -25.15 14.72
C ALA A 168 -5.22 -26.36 15.21
N ARG A 169 -3.96 -26.14 15.63
CA ARG A 169 -3.13 -27.18 16.24
C ARG A 169 -3.73 -27.69 17.55
N LEU A 170 -4.14 -26.78 18.45
CA LEU A 170 -4.79 -27.13 19.72
C LEU A 170 -6.06 -27.96 19.50
N GLN A 171 -6.94 -27.51 18.59
CA GLN A 171 -8.16 -28.24 18.25
C GLN A 171 -7.86 -29.62 17.67
N SER A 172 -6.81 -29.75 16.85
CA SER A 172 -6.41 -31.04 16.30
C SER A 172 -5.90 -32.02 17.35
N GLU A 173 -5.16 -31.54 18.36
CA GLU A 173 -4.69 -32.34 19.49
C GLU A 173 -5.85 -32.78 20.38
N ILE A 174 -6.74 -31.85 20.76
CA ILE A 174 -7.97 -32.16 21.49
C ILE A 174 -8.81 -33.18 20.72
N ALA A 175 -9.01 -32.97 19.41
CA ALA A 175 -9.78 -33.89 18.57
C ALA A 175 -9.16 -35.29 18.52
N ARG A 176 -7.83 -35.40 18.53
CA ARG A 176 -7.13 -36.69 18.55
C ARG A 176 -7.33 -37.41 19.89
N GLU A 177 -7.03 -36.77 21.02
CA GLU A 177 -7.18 -37.41 22.34
C GLU A 177 -8.64 -37.72 22.69
N THR A 178 -9.58 -36.87 22.25
CA THR A 178 -11.02 -37.13 22.44
C THR A 178 -11.53 -38.28 21.57
N ARG A 179 -10.99 -38.53 20.37
CA ARG A 179 -11.36 -39.71 19.56
C ARG A 179 -11.01 -41.00 20.27
N ASP A 180 -9.79 -41.10 20.79
CA ASP A 180 -9.31 -42.31 21.49
C ASP A 180 -10.16 -42.58 22.73
N THR A 181 -10.46 -41.53 23.50
CA THR A 181 -11.34 -41.61 24.67
C THR A 181 -12.77 -42.00 24.28
N LYS A 182 -13.35 -41.38 23.25
CA LYS A 182 -14.70 -41.73 22.75
C LYS A 182 -14.76 -43.19 22.30
N ALA A 183 -13.73 -43.69 21.59
CA ALA A 183 -13.67 -45.08 21.16
C ALA A 183 -13.63 -46.05 22.36
N LEU A 184 -12.86 -45.72 23.40
CA LEU A 184 -12.79 -46.51 24.64
C LEU A 184 -14.15 -46.57 25.35
N TYR A 185 -14.82 -45.43 25.55
CA TYR A 185 -16.13 -45.43 26.21
C TYR A 185 -17.21 -46.08 25.35
N THR A 186 -17.17 -45.94 24.02
CA THR A 186 -18.12 -46.62 23.12
C THR A 186 -17.99 -48.15 23.26
N LYS A 187 -16.76 -48.68 23.36
CA LYS A 187 -16.54 -50.11 23.63
C LYS A 187 -17.09 -50.56 24.99
N ARG A 188 -17.07 -49.68 26.00
CA ARG A 188 -17.60 -49.97 27.35
C ARG A 188 -19.13 -49.85 27.43
N THR A 189 -19.76 -48.90 26.74
CA THR A 189 -21.20 -48.67 26.81
C THR A 189 -22.00 -49.63 25.92
N ALA A 190 -21.44 -50.05 24.77
CA ALA A 190 -22.11 -50.97 23.85
C ALA A 190 -22.64 -52.27 24.49
N PRO A 191 -21.89 -53.01 25.34
CA PRO A 191 -22.43 -54.22 25.98
C PRO A 191 -23.57 -53.91 26.96
N ILE A 192 -23.51 -52.79 27.69
CA ILE A 192 -24.56 -52.37 28.63
C ILE A 192 -25.82 -51.99 27.88
N GLU A 193 -25.70 -51.23 26.79
CA GLU A 193 -26.83 -50.89 25.92
C GLU A 193 -27.49 -52.14 25.31
N ALA A 194 -26.67 -53.13 24.90
CA ALA A 194 -27.18 -54.42 24.43
C ALA A 194 -27.90 -55.22 25.54
N GLU A 195 -27.40 -55.17 26.78
CA GLU A 195 -28.03 -55.82 27.94
C GLU A 195 -29.35 -55.15 28.32
N ILE A 196 -29.41 -53.80 28.35
CA ILE A 196 -30.65 -53.04 28.54
C ILE A 196 -31.68 -53.39 27.46
N ALA A 197 -31.26 -53.46 26.18
CA ALA A 197 -32.13 -53.85 25.09
C ALA A 197 -32.63 -55.31 25.21
N ARG A 198 -31.83 -56.20 25.81
CA ARG A 198 -32.24 -57.58 26.10
C ARG A 198 -33.23 -57.63 27.27
N LEU A 199 -32.96 -56.92 28.36
CA LEU A 199 -33.83 -56.83 29.53
C LEU A 199 -35.20 -56.23 29.17
N ASN A 200 -35.23 -55.17 28.36
CA ASN A 200 -36.47 -54.57 27.86
C ASN A 200 -37.30 -55.57 27.05
N ARG A 201 -36.67 -56.37 26.17
CA ARG A 201 -37.36 -57.41 25.41
C ARG A 201 -37.92 -58.48 26.34
N SER A 202 -37.14 -58.97 27.30
CA SER A 202 -37.62 -59.95 28.29
C SER A 202 -38.76 -59.41 29.14
N LEU A 203 -38.68 -58.15 29.57
CA LEU A 203 -39.74 -57.47 30.33
C LEU A 203 -41.05 -57.39 29.52
N ALA A 204 -40.95 -57.02 28.25
CA ALA A 204 -42.11 -56.95 27.34
C ALA A 204 -42.77 -58.33 27.20
N THR A 205 -41.98 -59.39 27.01
CA THR A 205 -42.49 -60.77 26.90
C THR A 205 -43.18 -61.26 28.17
N GLU A 206 -42.64 -60.97 29.36
CA GLU A 206 -43.28 -61.36 30.62
C GLU A 206 -44.58 -60.58 30.88
N ARG A 207 -44.62 -59.28 30.54
CA ARG A 207 -45.85 -58.47 30.61
C ARG A 207 -46.93 -58.97 29.65
N GLU A 208 -46.54 -59.35 28.44
CA GLU A 208 -47.44 -59.97 27.47
C GLU A 208 -47.99 -61.30 28.01
N ARG A 209 -47.12 -62.14 28.60
CA ARG A 209 -47.53 -63.40 29.22
C ARG A 209 -48.51 -63.20 30.37
N GLN A 210 -48.28 -62.21 31.23
CA GLN A 210 -49.21 -61.85 32.30
C GLN A 210 -50.57 -61.45 31.70
N SER A 211 -50.58 -60.60 30.67
CA SER A 211 -51.81 -60.16 30.00
C SER A 211 -52.58 -61.33 29.38
N LEU A 212 -51.89 -62.29 28.77
CA LEU A 212 -52.53 -63.49 28.22
C LEU A 212 -53.22 -64.33 29.29
N ILE A 213 -52.59 -64.56 30.44
CA ILE A 213 -53.20 -65.28 31.56
C ILE A 213 -54.40 -64.49 32.10
N GLU A 214 -54.29 -63.18 32.28
CA GLU A 214 -55.41 -62.35 32.71
C GLU A 214 -56.59 -62.42 31.72
N GLN A 215 -56.32 -62.44 30.41
CA GLN A 215 -57.33 -62.60 29.36
C GLN A 215 -57.97 -63.99 29.35
N GLU A 216 -57.21 -65.07 29.61
CA GLU A 216 -57.75 -66.44 29.69
C GLU A 216 -58.74 -66.62 30.86
N PHE A 217 -58.45 -66.01 32.01
CA PHE A 217 -59.30 -66.10 33.20
C PHE A 217 -60.44 -65.08 33.21
N ALA A 218 -60.30 -63.95 32.49
CA ALA A 218 -61.31 -62.90 32.39
C ALA A 218 -62.73 -63.42 32.05
N PRO A 219 -62.96 -64.24 31.01
CA PRO A 219 -64.32 -64.70 30.67
C PRO A 219 -64.93 -65.60 31.75
N VAL A 220 -64.12 -66.47 32.37
CA VAL A 220 -64.59 -67.38 33.43
C VAL A 220 -65.00 -66.58 34.67
N MET A 221 -64.18 -65.60 35.04
CA MET A 221 -64.45 -64.70 36.16
C MET A 221 -65.67 -63.82 35.91
N GLU A 222 -65.85 -63.35 34.68
CA GLU A 222 -67.01 -62.55 34.27
C GLU A 222 -68.31 -63.37 34.34
N ILE A 223 -68.32 -64.61 33.85
CA ILE A 223 -69.47 -65.52 33.97
C ILE A 223 -69.80 -65.77 35.44
N LEU A 224 -68.80 -66.08 36.28
CA LEU A 224 -69.02 -66.32 37.72
C LEU A 224 -69.55 -65.07 38.44
N ARG A 225 -69.09 -63.87 38.06
CA ARG A 225 -69.62 -62.60 38.59
C ARG A 225 -71.07 -62.38 38.16
N GLN A 226 -71.40 -62.63 36.89
CA GLN A 226 -72.76 -62.50 36.37
C GLN A 226 -73.71 -63.50 37.03
N ASP A 227 -73.30 -64.76 37.17
CA ASP A 227 -74.08 -65.81 37.84
C ASP A 227 -74.29 -65.51 39.33
N LEU A 228 -73.26 -64.99 40.01
CA LEU A 228 -73.33 -64.55 41.40
C LEU A 228 -74.28 -63.35 41.56
N ALA A 229 -74.18 -62.35 40.70
CA ALA A 229 -75.10 -61.20 40.70
C ALA A 229 -76.54 -61.65 40.41
N GLY A 230 -76.73 -62.56 39.45
CA GLY A 230 -78.04 -63.13 39.12
C GLY A 230 -78.65 -63.94 40.26
N THR A 231 -77.84 -64.73 40.98
CA THR A 231 -78.29 -65.49 42.16
C THR A 231 -78.57 -64.58 43.35
N GLN A 232 -77.75 -63.56 43.61
CA GLN A 232 -78.01 -62.55 44.64
C GLN A 232 -79.31 -61.78 44.38
N LYS A 233 -79.59 -61.43 43.13
CA LYS A 233 -80.86 -60.82 42.73
C LYS A 233 -82.05 -61.73 43.05
N ARG A 234 -81.96 -63.02 42.69
CA ARG A 234 -83.00 -64.03 43.01
C ARG A 234 -83.19 -64.22 44.51
N ILE A 235 -82.12 -64.24 45.31
CA ILE A 235 -82.22 -64.27 46.78
C ILE A 235 -83.02 -63.06 47.28
N GLY A 236 -82.73 -61.86 46.76
CA GLY A 236 -83.45 -60.64 47.09
C GLY A 236 -84.94 -60.73 46.73
N ASP A 237 -85.26 -61.25 45.54
CA ASP A 237 -86.64 -61.40 45.08
C ASP A 237 -87.44 -62.41 45.94
N GLU A 238 -86.81 -63.52 46.38
CA GLU A 238 -87.43 -64.52 47.27
C GLU A 238 -87.64 -63.98 48.69
N ILE A 239 -86.65 -63.25 49.25
CA ILE A 239 -86.75 -62.68 50.59
C ILE A 239 -87.84 -61.61 50.65
N LEU A 240 -87.97 -60.80 49.59
CA LEU A 240 -88.96 -59.73 49.47
C LEU A 240 -90.35 -60.21 49.02
N GLY A 241 -90.51 -61.49 48.63
CA GLY A 241 -91.79 -62.04 48.18
C GLY A 241 -92.28 -61.51 46.83
N ARG A 242 -91.36 -61.17 45.92
CA ARG A 242 -91.71 -60.76 44.55
C ARG A 242 -92.20 -61.97 43.74
N ASP A 243 -92.98 -61.75 42.69
CA ASP A 243 -93.60 -62.79 41.84
C ASP A 243 -94.64 -63.70 42.55
N GLY A 244 -95.36 -63.15 43.53
CA GLY A 244 -96.54 -63.81 44.12
C GLY A 244 -96.24 -64.84 45.22
N ARG A 245 -95.04 -64.80 45.81
CA ARG A 245 -94.59 -65.71 46.88
C ARG A 245 -94.62 -65.03 48.25
N PRO A 246 -94.84 -65.77 49.36
CA PRO A 246 -94.83 -65.17 50.70
C PRO A 246 -93.42 -64.69 51.07
N ALA A 247 -93.30 -63.44 51.51
CA ALA A 247 -92.04 -62.84 51.93
C ALA A 247 -91.43 -63.60 53.13
N GLY A 248 -90.13 -63.90 53.06
CA GLY A 248 -89.39 -64.55 54.14
C GLY A 248 -88.30 -65.52 53.69
N ARG A 249 -87.44 -65.95 54.62
CA ARG A 249 -86.36 -66.94 54.38
C ARG A 249 -86.91 -68.37 54.28
N GLY A 250 -87.69 -68.63 53.25
CA GLY A 250 -88.21 -69.96 52.93
C GLY A 250 -87.11 -70.95 52.48
N ARG A 251 -87.51 -72.20 52.22
CA ARG A 251 -86.58 -73.23 51.72
C ARG A 251 -85.91 -72.85 50.39
N GLU A 252 -86.58 -72.10 49.52
CA GLU A 252 -86.04 -71.66 48.22
C GLU A 252 -84.99 -70.55 48.38
N ALA A 253 -85.24 -69.54 49.21
CA ALA A 253 -84.26 -68.51 49.54
C ALA A 253 -82.96 -69.12 50.11
N ARG A 254 -83.06 -70.12 51.01
CA ARG A 254 -81.88 -70.83 51.55
C ARG A 254 -81.12 -71.63 50.49
N LYS A 255 -81.81 -72.20 49.50
CA LYS A 255 -81.16 -72.89 48.36
C LYS A 255 -80.39 -71.90 47.50
N TRP A 256 -80.96 -70.74 47.22
CA TRP A 256 -80.28 -69.70 46.45
C TRP A 256 -79.12 -69.07 47.23
N GLU A 257 -79.26 -68.87 48.54
CA GLU A 257 -78.19 -68.41 49.45
C GLU A 257 -77.01 -69.39 49.44
N ALA A 258 -77.26 -70.69 49.59
CA ALA A 258 -76.23 -71.73 49.45
C ALA A 258 -75.59 -71.75 48.05
N ASN A 259 -76.36 -71.49 46.99
CA ASN A 259 -75.81 -71.43 45.63
C ASN A 259 -74.96 -70.17 45.39
N ALA A 260 -75.34 -69.02 45.94
CA ALA A 260 -74.55 -67.80 45.88
C ALA A 260 -73.26 -67.92 46.69
N GLU A 261 -73.29 -68.56 47.87
CA GLU A 261 -72.08 -68.89 48.63
C GLU A 261 -71.16 -69.82 47.83
N ARG A 262 -71.71 -70.84 47.15
CA ARG A 262 -70.93 -71.72 46.27
C ARG A 262 -70.29 -70.96 45.12
N LEU A 263 -71.03 -70.07 44.44
CA LEU A 263 -70.50 -69.23 43.35
C LEU A 263 -69.45 -68.24 43.86
N ALA A 264 -69.64 -67.67 45.06
CA ALA A 264 -68.66 -66.78 45.68
C ALA A 264 -67.36 -67.51 46.03
N GLN A 265 -67.46 -68.74 46.54
CA GLN A 265 -66.31 -69.60 46.80
C GLN A 265 -65.60 -70.00 45.49
N GLN A 266 -66.34 -70.30 44.43
CA GLN A 266 -65.77 -70.59 43.10
C GLN A 266 -65.06 -69.37 42.51
N LEU A 267 -65.66 -68.19 42.58
CA LEU A 267 -65.03 -66.92 42.15
C LEU A 267 -63.75 -66.66 42.95
N LYS A 268 -63.80 -66.82 44.27
CA LYS A 268 -62.63 -66.65 45.14
C LYS A 268 -61.53 -67.67 44.84
N ALA A 269 -61.90 -68.93 44.58
CA ALA A 269 -60.95 -69.96 44.21
C ALA A 269 -60.29 -69.66 42.85
N LYS A 270 -61.06 -69.18 41.87
CA LYS A 270 -60.53 -68.78 40.56
C LYS A 270 -59.68 -67.52 40.61
N GLN A 271 -60.04 -66.56 41.45
CA GLN A 271 -59.19 -65.39 41.72
C GLN A 271 -57.86 -65.83 42.36
N ALA A 272 -57.90 -66.72 43.36
CA ALA A 272 -56.69 -67.24 43.99
C ALA A 272 -55.82 -68.06 43.02
N GLU A 273 -56.43 -68.80 42.09
CA GLU A 273 -55.72 -69.53 41.03
C GLU A 273 -55.02 -68.56 40.06
N LEU A 274 -55.70 -67.49 39.63
CA LEU A 274 -55.08 -66.43 38.82
C LEU A 274 -53.94 -65.75 39.58
N ASP A 275 -54.17 -65.34 40.84
CA ASP A 275 -53.16 -64.67 41.67
C ASP A 275 -51.93 -65.58 41.86
N GLN A 276 -52.14 -66.90 42.05
CA GLN A 276 -51.05 -67.86 42.16
C GLN A 276 -50.26 -67.98 40.85
N GLN A 277 -50.93 -68.01 39.70
CA GLN A 277 -50.27 -68.08 38.40
C GLN A 277 -49.51 -66.79 38.06
N THR A 278 -50.12 -65.63 38.32
CA THR A 278 -49.53 -64.31 38.02
C THR A 278 -48.44 -63.92 39.02
N ALA A 279 -48.46 -64.40 40.27
CA ALA A 279 -47.45 -64.06 41.29
C ALA A 279 -46.01 -64.39 40.84
N SER A 280 -45.81 -65.53 40.19
CA SER A 280 -44.48 -65.92 39.68
C SER A 280 -43.98 -64.99 38.56
N ILE A 281 -44.89 -64.51 37.70
CA ILE A 281 -44.59 -63.59 36.60
C ILE A 281 -44.37 -62.18 37.16
N ALA A 282 -45.18 -61.72 38.10
CA ALA A 282 -45.03 -60.44 38.76
C ALA A 282 -43.66 -60.33 39.46
N GLN A 283 -43.23 -61.38 40.18
CA GLN A 283 -41.90 -61.43 40.78
C GLN A 283 -40.79 -61.37 39.72
N ARG A 284 -40.99 -62.01 38.55
CA ARG A 284 -40.01 -61.96 37.46
C ARG A 284 -39.94 -60.59 36.81
N ILE A 285 -41.08 -59.92 36.62
CA ILE A 285 -41.17 -58.54 36.14
C ILE A 285 -40.41 -57.61 37.09
N GLU A 286 -40.65 -57.71 38.40
CA GLU A 286 -39.96 -56.88 39.39
C GLU A 286 -38.43 -57.08 39.36
N GLN A 287 -37.96 -58.33 39.24
CA GLN A 287 -36.53 -58.64 39.07
C GLN A 287 -35.94 -58.01 37.80
N LEU A 288 -36.66 -58.09 36.68
CA LEU A 288 -36.23 -57.50 35.41
C LEU A 288 -36.22 -55.97 35.46
N GLU A 289 -37.21 -55.34 36.11
CA GLU A 289 -37.24 -53.89 36.31
C GLU A 289 -36.09 -53.41 37.19
N LYS A 290 -35.80 -54.13 38.28
CA LYS A 290 -34.66 -53.82 39.14
C LYS A 290 -33.34 -53.90 38.38
N ALA A 291 -33.11 -55.00 37.65
CA ALA A 291 -31.92 -55.17 36.82
C ALA A 291 -31.81 -54.08 35.74
N LEU A 292 -32.93 -53.68 35.14
CA LEU A 292 -32.95 -52.61 34.14
C LEU A 292 -32.60 -51.25 34.74
N ARG A 293 -33.11 -50.91 35.92
CA ARG A 293 -32.74 -49.68 36.64
C ARG A 293 -31.24 -49.66 36.96
N GLU A 294 -30.72 -50.75 37.51
CA GLU A 294 -29.28 -50.89 37.84
C GLU A 294 -28.39 -50.68 36.61
N ARG A 295 -28.73 -51.30 35.47
CA ARG A 295 -27.97 -51.13 34.22
C ARG A 295 -28.10 -49.74 33.60
N THR A 296 -29.27 -49.12 33.73
CA THR A 296 -29.50 -47.76 33.22
C THR A 296 -28.69 -46.74 34.02
N GLU A 297 -28.67 -46.86 35.35
CA GLU A 297 -27.83 -46.04 36.22
C GLU A 297 -26.34 -46.23 35.92
N GLU A 298 -25.89 -47.46 35.68
CA GLU A 298 -24.51 -47.76 35.28
C GLU A 298 -24.14 -47.07 33.97
N LEU A 299 -25.03 -47.09 32.98
CA LEU A 299 -24.84 -46.41 31.69
C LEU A 299 -24.76 -44.88 31.86
N GLU A 300 -25.62 -44.29 32.69
CA GLU A 300 -25.60 -42.86 32.99
C GLU A 300 -24.30 -42.43 33.69
N ARG A 301 -23.84 -43.20 34.67
CA ARG A 301 -22.55 -42.96 35.34
C ARG A 301 -21.40 -42.97 34.34
N LEU A 302 -21.35 -43.94 33.42
CA LEU A 302 -20.33 -43.99 32.37
C LEU A 302 -20.41 -42.81 31.40
N ARG A 303 -21.61 -42.31 31.09
CA ARG A 303 -21.79 -41.12 30.26
C ARG A 303 -21.29 -39.85 30.94
N GLN A 304 -21.56 -39.69 32.24
CA GLN A 304 -21.04 -38.57 33.04
C GLN A 304 -19.51 -38.65 33.18
N GLU A 305 -18.97 -39.84 33.43
CA GLU A 305 -17.53 -40.08 33.48
C GLU A 305 -16.85 -39.72 32.15
N ARG A 306 -17.43 -40.15 31.03
CA ARG A 306 -16.99 -39.77 29.69
C ARG A 306 -16.96 -38.26 29.51
N GLN A 307 -18.04 -37.56 29.87
CA GLN A 307 -18.13 -36.11 29.70
C GLN A 307 -17.06 -35.37 30.53
N SER A 308 -16.94 -35.72 31.82
CA SER A 308 -15.92 -35.13 32.69
C SER A 308 -14.49 -35.43 32.22
N ARG A 309 -14.25 -36.60 31.60
CA ARG A 309 -12.95 -36.94 31.04
C ARG A 309 -12.63 -36.10 29.80
N LEU A 310 -13.60 -35.87 28.91
CA LEU A 310 -13.42 -35.03 27.74
C LEU A 310 -13.12 -33.57 28.12
N GLU A 311 -13.79 -33.06 29.16
CA GLU A 311 -13.52 -31.71 29.71
C GLU A 311 -12.12 -31.61 30.32
N ARG A 312 -11.71 -32.63 31.11
CA ARG A 312 -10.33 -32.68 31.65
C ARG A 312 -9.26 -32.70 30.55
N ILE A 313 -9.47 -33.47 29.48
CA ILE A 313 -8.55 -33.49 28.33
C ILE A 313 -8.43 -32.09 27.71
N ALA A 314 -9.56 -31.39 27.50
CA ALA A 314 -9.53 -30.04 26.96
C ALA A 314 -8.71 -29.08 27.84
N VAL A 315 -8.87 -29.16 29.17
CA VAL A 315 -8.11 -28.35 30.13
C VAL A 315 -6.63 -28.74 30.19
N GLU A 316 -6.31 -30.04 30.21
CA GLU A 316 -4.92 -30.53 30.24
C GLU A 316 -4.15 -30.15 28.97
N VAL A 317 -4.76 -30.28 27.78
CA VAL A 317 -4.15 -29.88 26.51
C VAL A 317 -3.95 -28.36 26.45
N ALA A 318 -4.91 -27.58 26.94
CA ALA A 318 -4.76 -26.13 27.05
C ALA A 318 -3.62 -25.73 28.01
N ALA A 319 -3.50 -26.39 29.16
CA ALA A 319 -2.48 -26.12 30.16
C ALA A 319 -1.06 -26.51 29.73
N ARG A 320 -0.91 -27.51 28.85
CA ARG A 320 0.40 -27.92 28.29
C ARG A 320 0.97 -26.92 27.29
N GLN A 321 0.16 -26.01 26.74
CA GLN A 321 0.68 -24.99 25.85
C GLN A 321 1.36 -23.87 26.64
N VAL A 322 2.66 -23.70 26.40
CA VAL A 322 3.43 -22.53 26.87
C VAL A 322 2.73 -21.25 26.43
N GLU A 323 2.65 -20.28 27.33
CA GLU A 323 2.04 -18.98 27.10
C GLU A 323 2.67 -18.33 25.84
N ALA A 324 1.83 -18.00 24.86
CA ALA A 324 2.33 -17.49 23.59
C ALA A 324 2.88 -16.09 23.82
N ALA A 325 4.19 -15.94 23.71
CA ALA A 325 4.78 -14.65 23.41
C ALA A 325 4.51 -14.37 21.92
N PRO A 326 3.59 -13.47 21.56
CA PRO A 326 3.40 -13.11 20.17
C PRO A 326 4.74 -12.61 19.60
N PRO A 327 5.03 -12.85 18.31
CA PRO A 327 6.27 -12.40 17.70
C PRO A 327 6.37 -10.88 17.87
N GLN A 328 7.33 -10.42 18.68
CA GLN A 328 7.49 -9.00 18.93
C GLN A 328 7.94 -8.28 17.66
N LEU A 329 7.44 -7.05 17.47
CA LEU A 329 7.84 -6.12 16.40
C LEU A 329 9.27 -5.60 16.64
N THR A 330 10.25 -6.49 16.60
CA THR A 330 11.67 -6.10 16.61
C THR A 330 12.01 -5.36 15.31
N PHE A 331 13.10 -4.58 15.32
CA PHE A 331 13.56 -3.88 14.12
C PHE A 331 13.82 -4.85 12.95
N ALA A 332 14.37 -6.03 13.25
CA ALA A 332 14.57 -7.10 12.27
C ALA A 332 13.24 -7.61 11.68
N ALA A 333 12.20 -7.77 12.52
CA ALA A 333 10.88 -8.15 12.05
C ALA A 333 10.26 -7.06 11.15
N ARG A 334 10.43 -5.78 11.48
CA ARG A 334 9.97 -4.66 10.65
C ARG A 334 10.69 -4.61 9.30
N SER A 335 12.01 -4.83 9.26
CA SER A 335 12.74 -4.88 8.00
C SER A 335 12.32 -6.07 7.14
N LEU A 336 12.07 -7.23 7.74
CA LEU A 336 11.64 -8.43 7.05
C LEU A 336 10.19 -8.29 6.54
N ALA A 337 9.31 -7.65 7.31
CA ALA A 337 7.96 -7.29 6.88
C ALA A 337 7.97 -6.34 5.67
N LEU A 338 8.83 -5.32 5.69
CA LEU A 338 9.01 -4.41 4.55
C LEU A 338 9.53 -5.13 3.30
N GLN A 339 10.50 -6.03 3.48
CA GLN A 339 11.03 -6.81 2.37
C GLN A 339 9.94 -7.73 1.79
N ALA A 340 9.15 -8.38 2.66
CA ALA A 340 8.01 -9.21 2.24
C ALA A 340 6.88 -8.40 1.58
N LEU A 341 6.67 -7.13 1.95
CA LEU A 341 5.75 -6.22 1.27
C LEU A 341 6.28 -5.85 -0.12
N ARG A 342 7.58 -5.53 -0.22
CA ARG A 342 8.26 -5.19 -1.48
C ARG A 342 8.27 -6.35 -2.47
N ASP A 343 8.41 -7.57 -1.97
CA ASP A 343 8.41 -8.80 -2.76
C ASP A 343 6.99 -9.20 -3.24
N ARG A 344 5.94 -8.47 -2.86
CA ARG A 344 4.58 -8.73 -3.38
C ARG A 344 4.51 -8.40 -4.88
N PRO A 345 3.91 -9.28 -5.71
CA PRO A 345 3.78 -9.06 -7.14
C PRO A 345 2.93 -7.83 -7.49
N GLU A 346 2.04 -7.42 -6.58
CA GLU A 346 1.24 -6.20 -6.70
C GLU A 346 2.11 -4.94 -6.71
N GLU A 347 3.15 -4.87 -5.88
CA GLU A 347 4.08 -3.72 -5.82
C GLU A 347 5.05 -3.69 -7.00
N HIS A 348 5.36 -4.84 -7.63
CA HIS A 348 6.27 -4.90 -8.78
C HIS A 348 5.69 -4.23 -10.04
N SER A 349 4.37 -4.00 -10.07
CA SER A 349 3.68 -3.34 -11.19
C SER A 349 3.56 -1.81 -11.03
N VAL A 350 3.83 -1.30 -9.83
CA VAL A 350 3.72 0.12 -9.50
C VAL A 350 5.02 0.82 -9.92
N PRO A 351 4.98 1.85 -10.80
CA PRO A 351 6.17 2.61 -11.20
C PRO A 351 6.93 3.09 -9.95
N HIS A 352 8.27 3.07 -9.98
CA HIS A 352 9.10 3.45 -8.82
C HIS A 352 8.72 4.82 -8.23
N PHE A 353 8.23 5.76 -9.06
CA PHE A 353 7.76 7.08 -8.63
C PHE A 353 6.46 7.11 -7.83
N GLU A 354 5.60 6.10 -7.98
CA GLU A 354 4.39 5.94 -7.16
C GLU A 354 4.71 5.31 -5.81
N THR A 355 5.89 4.70 -5.67
CA THR A 355 6.39 4.32 -4.36
C THR A 355 6.83 5.56 -3.58
N VAL A 356 6.55 5.56 -2.28
CA VAL A 356 6.96 6.64 -1.38
C VAL A 356 8.47 6.86 -1.39
N GLU A 357 9.25 5.78 -1.56
CA GLU A 357 10.70 5.85 -1.69
C GLU A 357 11.11 6.63 -2.95
N GLY A 358 10.50 6.33 -4.11
CA GLY A 358 10.78 7.07 -5.34
C GLY A 358 10.33 8.53 -5.28
N PHE A 359 9.20 8.83 -4.63
CA PHE A 359 8.78 10.21 -4.39
C PHE A 359 9.78 10.97 -3.51
N ALA A 360 10.26 10.36 -2.42
CA ALA A 360 11.26 10.95 -1.55
C ALA A 360 12.58 11.21 -2.30
N GLN A 361 13.03 10.24 -3.11
CA GLN A 361 14.21 10.38 -3.97
C GLN A 361 14.06 11.51 -4.98
N ALA A 362 12.88 11.60 -5.62
CA ALA A 362 12.58 12.65 -6.58
C ALA A 362 12.55 14.03 -5.90
N ALA A 363 11.90 14.16 -4.75
CA ALA A 363 11.83 15.42 -4.01
C ALA A 363 13.23 15.90 -3.57
N LEU A 364 14.03 15.04 -2.96
CA LEU A 364 15.42 15.35 -2.58
C LEU A 364 16.28 15.67 -3.81
N GLY A 365 16.12 14.90 -4.89
CA GLY A 365 16.79 15.15 -6.17
C GLY A 365 16.45 16.52 -6.73
N VAL A 366 15.17 16.89 -6.78
CA VAL A 366 14.69 18.19 -7.27
C VAL A 366 15.24 19.33 -6.42
N LEU A 367 15.23 19.22 -5.09
CA LEU A 367 15.81 20.25 -4.21
C LEU A 367 17.30 20.42 -4.43
N PHE A 368 18.03 19.31 -4.56
CA PHE A 368 19.45 19.32 -4.85
C PHE A 368 19.77 19.95 -6.21
N PHE A 369 19.07 19.52 -7.27
CA PHE A 369 19.23 20.11 -8.60
C PHE A 369 18.82 21.58 -8.63
N SER A 370 17.84 21.99 -7.81
CA SER A 370 17.46 23.40 -7.66
C SER A 370 18.57 24.22 -7.02
N LEU A 371 19.25 23.70 -5.99
CA LEU A 371 20.43 24.36 -5.40
C LEU A 371 21.58 24.48 -6.39
N ILE A 372 21.86 23.42 -7.15
CA ILE A 372 22.87 23.45 -8.22
C ILE A 372 22.49 24.46 -9.29
N ALA A 373 21.23 24.45 -9.74
CA ALA A 373 20.73 25.36 -10.77
C ALA A 373 20.86 26.82 -10.30
N ILE A 374 20.45 27.12 -9.07
CA ILE A 374 20.59 28.47 -8.49
C ILE A 374 22.05 28.91 -8.49
N LYS A 375 22.99 28.03 -8.13
CA LYS A 375 24.42 28.35 -8.13
C LYS A 375 25.00 28.48 -9.55
N LEU A 376 24.54 27.67 -10.50
CA LEU A 376 24.93 27.74 -11.91
C LEU A 376 24.46 29.05 -12.58
N PHE A 377 23.24 29.48 -12.25
CA PHE A 377 22.61 30.69 -12.77
C PHE A 377 22.78 31.91 -11.84
N GLU A 378 23.86 31.94 -11.05
CA GLU A 378 24.17 33.04 -10.15
C GLU A 378 24.31 34.38 -10.91
N PRO A 379 23.45 35.38 -10.65
CA PRO A 379 23.54 36.69 -11.29
C PRO A 379 24.90 37.37 -11.07
N PRO A 380 25.37 38.21 -12.01
CA PRO A 380 26.62 38.98 -11.82
C PRO A 380 26.67 39.80 -10.52
N SER A 381 25.54 40.33 -10.07
CA SER A 381 25.43 41.08 -8.81
C SER A 381 25.67 40.20 -7.58
N VAL A 382 25.22 38.95 -7.60
CA VAL A 382 25.46 37.99 -6.50
C VAL A 382 26.93 37.57 -6.46
N ARG A 383 27.53 37.34 -7.63
CA ARG A 383 28.97 37.06 -7.73
C ARG A 383 29.82 38.18 -7.18
N ALA A 384 29.42 39.42 -7.45
CA ALA A 384 30.10 40.59 -6.94
C ALA A 384 29.91 40.77 -5.43
N TYR A 385 28.73 40.41 -4.90
CA TYR A 385 28.46 40.41 -3.48
C TYR A 385 29.32 39.39 -2.71
N PHE A 386 29.51 38.19 -3.26
CA PHE A 386 30.35 37.17 -2.62
C PHE A 386 31.85 37.34 -2.86
N SER A 387 32.27 38.20 -3.80
CA SER A 387 33.69 38.43 -4.02
C SER A 387 34.31 39.28 -2.92
N GLU A 388 35.20 38.68 -2.14
CA GLU A 388 35.96 39.36 -1.09
C GLU A 388 36.74 40.55 -1.64
N THR A 389 37.33 40.39 -2.83
CA THR A 389 38.08 41.47 -3.49
C THR A 389 37.20 42.68 -3.77
N ILE A 390 36.01 42.48 -4.36
CA ILE A 390 35.08 43.56 -4.68
C ILE A 390 34.51 44.18 -3.39
N GLN A 391 34.21 43.37 -2.38
CA GLN A 391 33.75 43.85 -1.07
C GLN A 391 34.80 44.74 -0.38
N MET A 392 36.08 44.34 -0.41
CA MET A 392 37.18 45.16 0.11
C MET A 392 37.33 46.46 -0.67
N GLN A 393 37.25 46.42 -2.00
CA GLN A 393 37.37 47.63 -2.82
C GLN A 393 36.16 48.56 -2.65
N TYR A 394 34.96 48.00 -2.49
CA TYR A 394 33.77 48.79 -2.20
C TYR A 394 33.86 49.44 -0.81
N ARG A 395 34.37 48.72 0.19
CA ARG A 395 34.66 49.30 1.49
C ARG A 395 35.69 50.43 1.39
N LYS A 396 36.76 50.23 0.62
CA LYS A 396 37.78 51.25 0.36
C LYS A 396 37.19 52.47 -0.36
N TYR A 397 36.25 52.27 -1.29
CA TYR A 397 35.49 53.35 -1.93
C TYR A 397 34.66 54.15 -0.91
N LEU A 398 33.91 53.47 -0.04
CA LEU A 398 33.12 54.12 1.00
C LEU A 398 33.97 54.88 2.02
N GLU A 399 35.22 54.47 2.22
CA GLU A 399 36.22 55.14 3.05
C GLU A 399 36.98 56.25 2.27
N GLY A 400 36.65 56.49 0.99
CA GLY A 400 37.27 57.52 0.14
C GLY A 400 38.64 57.13 -0.44
N GLY A 401 39.14 55.93 -0.17
CA GLY A 401 40.46 55.48 -0.60
C GLY A 401 40.61 55.17 -2.10
N LEU A 402 39.54 55.33 -2.89
CA LEU A 402 39.54 55.19 -4.36
C LEU A 402 39.28 56.52 -5.08
N ALA A 403 39.29 57.65 -4.37
CA ALA A 403 39.00 58.97 -4.96
C ALA A 403 39.98 59.37 -6.08
N ASP A 404 41.21 58.83 -6.08
CA ASP A 404 42.22 59.10 -7.11
C ASP A 404 41.87 58.50 -8.48
N ILE A 405 40.91 57.56 -8.54
CA ILE A 405 40.46 56.92 -9.78
C ILE A 405 39.21 57.66 -10.29
N PRO A 406 39.25 58.25 -11.50
CA PRO A 406 38.15 59.05 -12.02
C PRO A 406 36.87 58.22 -12.15
N GLY A 407 35.78 58.74 -11.60
CA GLY A 407 34.50 58.04 -11.51
C GLY A 407 34.28 57.23 -10.23
N PHE A 408 35.26 57.16 -9.32
CA PHE A 408 35.11 56.62 -7.95
C PHE A 408 35.24 57.71 -6.87
N GLU A 409 34.96 58.95 -7.25
CA GLU A 409 34.80 60.07 -6.31
C GLU A 409 33.72 59.71 -5.28
N LEU A 410 33.96 60.04 -4.01
CA LEU A 410 33.00 59.82 -2.93
C LEU A 410 32.25 61.14 -2.67
N PRO A 411 31.01 61.30 -3.16
CA PRO A 411 30.27 62.53 -2.93
C PRO A 411 29.84 62.64 -1.46
N GLU A 412 29.77 63.86 -0.95
CA GLU A 412 29.30 64.13 0.42
C GLU A 412 27.85 63.67 0.61
N GLU A 413 27.00 63.86 -0.42
CA GLU A 413 25.61 63.40 -0.43
C GLU A 413 25.54 61.86 -0.61
N PRO A 414 24.96 61.11 0.35
CA PRO A 414 24.86 59.65 0.27
C PRO A 414 24.08 59.13 -0.94
N SER A 415 23.09 59.90 -1.42
CA SER A 415 22.27 59.58 -2.59
C SER A 415 23.04 59.61 -3.91
N ARG A 416 24.16 60.33 -3.96
CA ARG A 416 25.02 60.43 -5.16
C ARG A 416 26.13 59.39 -5.20
N ARG A 417 26.31 58.61 -4.13
CA ARG A 417 27.28 57.51 -4.09
C ARG A 417 26.91 56.48 -5.16
N LEU A 418 27.92 55.86 -5.75
CA LEU A 418 27.72 54.81 -6.74
C LEU A 418 26.84 53.71 -6.14
N ASN A 419 25.75 53.36 -6.84
CA ASN A 419 25.00 52.17 -6.48
C ASN A 419 25.95 50.96 -6.58
N SER A 420 25.84 50.00 -5.66
CA SER A 420 26.56 48.74 -5.68
C SER A 420 26.73 48.11 -7.08
N ALA A 421 25.66 48.04 -7.88
CA ALA A 421 25.71 47.51 -9.25
C ALA A 421 26.58 48.36 -10.19
N GLU A 422 26.50 49.70 -10.05
CA GLU A 422 27.31 50.63 -10.81
C GLU A 422 28.78 50.54 -10.40
N PHE A 423 29.06 50.54 -9.09
CA PHE A 423 30.41 50.35 -8.56
C PHE A 423 31.05 49.09 -9.13
N VAL A 424 30.35 47.95 -9.06
CA VAL A 424 30.85 46.67 -9.60
C VAL A 424 31.12 46.76 -11.10
N ARG A 425 30.21 47.35 -11.88
CA ARG A 425 30.38 47.50 -13.33
C ARG A 425 31.62 48.34 -13.66
N LEU A 426 31.80 49.46 -12.96
CA LEU A 426 32.93 50.36 -13.16
C LEU A 426 34.23 49.73 -12.71
N TRP A 427 34.22 49.06 -11.56
CA TRP A 427 35.40 48.36 -11.03
C TRP A 427 35.82 47.23 -11.97
N SER A 428 34.85 46.46 -12.48
CA SER A 428 35.11 45.39 -13.45
C SER A 428 35.68 45.92 -14.77
N ALA A 429 35.23 47.11 -15.23
CA ALA A 429 35.74 47.75 -16.43
C ALA A 429 37.18 48.26 -16.21
N PHE A 430 37.41 48.93 -15.09
CA PHE A 430 38.73 49.39 -14.65
C PHE A 430 39.72 48.23 -14.49
N GLU A 431 39.31 47.13 -13.87
CA GLU A 431 40.15 45.95 -13.67
C GLU A 431 40.49 45.24 -14.99
N ARG A 432 39.57 45.26 -15.97
CA ARG A 432 39.79 44.64 -17.28
C ARG A 432 40.83 45.39 -18.11
N ASP A 433 40.69 46.71 -18.20
CA ASP A 433 41.60 47.57 -18.95
C ASP A 433 41.58 49.00 -18.38
N PRO A 434 42.47 49.31 -17.42
CA PRO A 434 42.51 50.62 -16.78
C PRO A 434 42.78 51.73 -17.77
N ALA A 435 43.66 51.51 -18.76
CA ALA A 435 44.05 52.54 -19.72
C ALA A 435 42.84 52.97 -20.56
N SER A 436 42.06 52.00 -21.07
CA SER A 436 40.81 52.29 -21.77
C SER A 436 39.77 52.97 -20.86
N PHE A 437 39.67 52.54 -19.60
CA PHE A 437 38.74 53.11 -18.63
C PHE A 437 39.07 54.58 -18.31
N TYR A 438 40.35 54.93 -18.14
CA TYR A 438 40.79 56.31 -17.94
C TYR A 438 40.43 57.18 -19.16
N GLN A 439 40.66 56.69 -20.38
CA GLN A 439 40.32 57.42 -21.61
C GLN A 439 38.81 57.62 -21.79
N GLU A 440 38.00 56.58 -21.53
CA GLU A 440 36.55 56.66 -21.57
C GLU A 440 36.01 57.63 -20.51
N ARG A 441 36.62 57.65 -19.31
CA ARG A 441 36.21 58.57 -18.23
C ARG A 441 36.62 60.00 -18.48
N GLN A 442 37.81 60.25 -19.02
CA GLN A 442 38.25 61.58 -19.42
C GLN A 442 37.32 62.15 -20.50
N SER A 443 37.03 61.38 -21.56
CA SER A 443 36.09 61.81 -22.60
C SER A 443 34.67 62.03 -22.06
N LEU A 444 34.18 61.19 -21.14
CA LEU A 444 32.89 61.42 -20.48
C LEU A 444 32.87 62.69 -19.63
N ILE A 445 33.96 63.03 -18.93
CA ILE A 445 34.08 64.27 -18.14
C ILE A 445 34.10 65.49 -19.07
N GLU A 446 34.84 65.42 -20.19
CA GLU A 446 34.92 66.47 -21.21
C GLU A 446 33.56 66.71 -21.89
N VAL A 447 32.78 65.65 -22.14
CA VAL A 447 31.42 65.74 -22.71
C VAL A 447 30.38 66.14 -21.66
N ARG A 448 30.55 65.79 -20.37
CA ARG A 448 29.60 66.16 -19.31
C ARG A 448 29.58 67.65 -19.00
N ALA A 449 30.67 68.38 -19.21
CA ALA A 449 30.74 69.81 -18.97
C ALA A 449 29.77 70.62 -19.85
N PRO A 450 29.72 70.43 -21.19
CA PRO A 450 28.71 71.08 -22.04
C PRO A 450 27.30 70.50 -21.84
N LEU A 451 27.16 69.19 -21.58
CA LEU A 451 25.85 68.57 -21.36
C LEU A 451 25.20 69.02 -20.04
N ARG A 452 25.98 69.27 -18.97
CA ARG A 452 25.48 69.84 -17.72
C ARG A 452 24.97 71.26 -17.94
N ARG A 453 25.63 72.07 -18.78
CA ARG A 453 25.16 73.41 -19.16
C ARG A 453 23.84 73.33 -19.93
N PHE A 454 23.75 72.42 -20.90
CA PHE A 454 22.52 72.17 -21.65
C PHE A 454 21.37 71.66 -20.75
N LEU A 455 21.65 70.74 -19.82
CA LEU A 455 20.65 70.21 -18.90
C LEU A 455 20.25 71.23 -17.82
N THR A 456 21.13 72.14 -17.41
CA THR A 456 20.74 73.27 -16.54
C THR A 456 19.87 74.29 -17.28
N GLU A 457 20.14 74.54 -18.57
CA GLU A 457 19.28 75.37 -19.43
C GLU A 457 17.91 74.69 -19.67
N GLN A 458 17.91 73.39 -19.94
CA GLN A 458 16.68 72.62 -20.13
C GLN A 458 15.90 72.43 -18.81
N ALA A 459 16.59 72.33 -17.66
CA ALA A 459 15.96 72.31 -16.35
C ALA A 459 15.31 73.66 -16.02
N LEU A 460 15.94 74.79 -16.38
CA LEU A 460 15.33 76.13 -16.28
C LEU A 460 14.11 76.28 -17.20
N GLU A 461 14.13 75.70 -18.41
CA GLU A 461 12.96 75.65 -19.31
C GLU A 461 11.84 74.74 -18.76
N GLN A 462 12.20 73.61 -18.14
CA GLN A 462 11.25 72.72 -17.48
C GLN A 462 10.70 73.32 -16.19
N GLU A 463 11.49 74.08 -15.43
CA GLU A 463 11.04 74.84 -14.26
C GLU A 463 10.05 75.94 -14.69
N ALA A 464 10.31 76.61 -15.82
CA ALA A 464 9.37 77.57 -16.40
C ALA A 464 8.07 76.90 -16.90
N LEU A 465 8.15 75.68 -17.45
CA LEU A 465 6.98 74.88 -17.81
C LEU A 465 6.25 74.32 -16.58
N LEU A 466 6.96 73.92 -15.53
CA LEU A 466 6.42 73.43 -14.27
C LEU A 466 5.74 74.56 -13.50
N GLN A 467 6.30 75.78 -13.47
CA GLN A 467 5.63 76.97 -12.95
C GLN A 467 4.38 77.30 -13.77
N ARG A 468 4.40 77.10 -15.10
CA ARG A 468 3.22 77.27 -15.94
C ARG A 468 2.15 76.20 -15.69
N MET A 469 2.56 74.96 -15.42
CA MET A 469 1.68 73.86 -15.03
C MET A 469 1.19 73.96 -13.58
N GLU A 470 1.99 74.52 -12.67
CA GLU A 470 1.63 74.85 -11.30
C GLU A 470 0.62 75.98 -11.31
N ASN A 471 0.81 77.04 -12.10
CA ASN A 471 -0.20 78.08 -12.30
C ASN A 471 -1.51 77.50 -12.87
N LEU A 472 -1.45 76.57 -13.84
CA LEU A 472 -2.63 75.86 -14.35
C LEU A 472 -3.24 74.86 -13.35
N ARG A 473 -2.44 74.28 -12.46
CA ARG A 473 -2.89 73.43 -11.35
C ARG A 473 -3.45 74.26 -10.22
N GLU A 474 -2.94 75.44 -9.97
CA GLU A 474 -3.48 76.43 -9.02
C GLU A 474 -4.80 76.95 -9.54
N GLU A 475 -4.93 77.26 -10.83
CA GLU A 475 -6.23 77.58 -11.45
C GLU A 475 -7.20 76.39 -11.39
N ARG A 476 -6.74 75.16 -11.69
CA ARG A 476 -7.58 73.96 -11.55
C ARG A 476 -7.93 73.64 -10.11
N THR A 477 -7.04 73.87 -9.15
CA THR A 477 -7.31 73.67 -7.72
C THR A 477 -8.13 74.82 -7.16
N HIS A 478 -8.12 76.02 -7.73
CA HIS A 478 -9.07 77.08 -7.42
C HIS A 478 -10.46 76.75 -7.97
N LEU A 479 -10.56 76.16 -9.18
CA LEU A 479 -11.81 75.66 -9.74
C LEU A 479 -12.32 74.41 -9.00
N GLN A 480 -11.44 73.49 -8.61
CA GLN A 480 -11.77 72.33 -7.79
C GLN A 480 -12.14 72.76 -6.38
N ARG A 481 -11.40 73.65 -5.70
CA ARG A 481 -11.78 74.21 -4.41
C ARG A 481 -13.13 74.92 -4.49
N ARG A 482 -13.42 75.66 -5.56
CA ARG A 482 -14.74 76.25 -5.78
C ARG A 482 -15.84 75.18 -5.90
N ARG A 483 -15.58 74.12 -6.66
CA ARG A 483 -16.46 72.96 -6.81
C ARG A 483 -16.57 72.11 -5.53
N ASP A 484 -15.51 72.05 -4.73
CA ASP A 484 -15.41 71.37 -3.44
C ASP A 484 -16.05 72.20 -2.33
N TYR A 485 -16.09 73.53 -2.45
CA TYR A 485 -16.91 74.39 -1.58
C TYR A 485 -18.39 74.28 -1.94
N GLU A 486 -18.73 74.15 -3.22
CA GLU A 486 -20.10 73.86 -3.68
C GLU A 486 -20.54 72.43 -3.25
N LEU A 487 -19.66 71.44 -3.40
CA LEU A 487 -19.89 70.06 -2.93
C LEU A 487 -19.86 69.96 -1.40
N ALA A 488 -18.99 70.68 -0.69
CA ALA A 488 -18.99 70.71 0.77
C ALA A 488 -20.19 71.48 1.34
N ALA A 489 -20.74 72.46 0.60
CA ALA A 489 -22.01 73.07 0.96
C ALA A 489 -23.17 72.08 0.79
N LEU A 490 -23.18 71.32 -0.31
CA LEU A 490 -24.14 70.23 -0.54
C LEU A 490 -23.95 69.07 0.46
N ASP A 491 -22.72 68.71 0.81
CA ASP A 491 -22.37 67.68 1.79
C ASP A 491 -22.66 68.15 3.21
N ARG A 492 -22.60 69.46 3.52
CA ARG A 492 -23.12 69.99 4.79
C ARG A 492 -24.63 69.97 4.83
N GLU A 493 -25.30 70.23 3.71
CA GLU A 493 -26.76 70.14 3.61
C GLU A 493 -27.23 68.68 3.72
N LEU A 494 -26.50 67.76 3.10
CA LEU A 494 -26.68 66.31 3.23
C LEU A 494 -26.26 65.82 4.62
N ALA A 495 -25.16 66.31 5.21
CA ALA A 495 -24.71 65.96 6.55
C ALA A 495 -25.71 66.41 7.60
N ILE A 496 -26.30 67.60 7.47
CA ILE A 496 -27.37 68.07 8.35
C ILE A 496 -28.62 67.19 8.18
N ARG A 497 -28.96 66.77 6.96
CA ARG A 497 -30.06 65.82 6.72
C ARG A 497 -29.76 64.41 7.23
N THR A 498 -28.51 63.93 7.13
CA THR A 498 -28.08 62.63 7.63
C THR A 498 -27.89 62.64 9.13
N ASP A 499 -27.50 63.76 9.75
CA ASP A 499 -27.41 63.92 11.20
C ASP A 499 -28.82 64.05 11.80
N GLN A 500 -29.77 64.67 11.09
CA GLN A 500 -31.19 64.64 11.47
C GLN A 500 -31.79 63.24 11.33
N LEU A 501 -31.39 62.46 10.31
CA LEU A 501 -31.79 61.05 10.16
C LEU A 501 -31.05 60.11 11.12
N GLN A 502 -29.78 60.37 11.42
CA GLN A 502 -28.97 59.61 12.38
C GLN A 502 -29.35 59.96 13.81
N ALA A 503 -29.79 61.19 14.12
CA ALA A 503 -30.37 61.52 15.42
C ALA A 503 -31.73 60.85 15.60
N LYS A 504 -32.54 60.73 14.53
CA LYS A 504 -33.77 59.93 14.53
C LYS A 504 -33.47 58.44 14.71
N LEU A 505 -32.51 57.87 13.97
CA LEU A 505 -32.08 56.48 14.10
C LEU A 505 -31.32 56.20 15.41
N ALA A 506 -30.60 57.16 15.98
CA ALA A 506 -29.91 57.05 17.27
C ALA A 506 -30.92 57.08 18.42
N ASN A 507 -32.00 57.85 18.28
CA ASN A 507 -33.10 57.84 19.24
C ASN A 507 -33.96 56.57 19.11
N GLU A 508 -34.19 56.07 17.88
CA GLU A 508 -34.84 54.77 17.64
C GLU A 508 -33.97 53.59 18.11
N THR A 509 -32.65 53.64 17.92
CA THR A 509 -31.72 52.59 18.40
C THR A 509 -31.51 52.66 19.89
N LYS A 510 -31.52 53.83 20.54
CA LYS A 510 -31.56 53.94 22.01
C LYS A 510 -32.88 53.47 22.60
N ALA A 511 -34.00 53.71 21.91
CA ALA A 511 -35.30 53.13 22.29
C ALA A 511 -35.29 51.60 22.14
N LEU A 512 -34.73 51.06 21.06
CA LEU A 512 -34.56 49.62 20.84
C LEU A 512 -33.54 48.98 21.79
N HIS A 513 -32.48 49.67 22.19
CA HIS A 513 -31.50 49.14 23.17
C HIS A 513 -32.06 49.12 24.58
N ASN A 514 -32.90 50.10 24.94
CA ASN A 514 -33.63 50.10 26.20
C ASN A 514 -34.76 49.05 26.20
N GLN A 515 -35.44 48.83 25.07
CA GLN A 515 -36.35 47.68 24.89
C GLN A 515 -35.60 46.35 25.00
N ARG A 516 -34.44 46.19 24.35
CA ARG A 516 -33.61 44.97 24.46
C ARG A 516 -33.07 44.71 25.86
N ARG A 517 -32.78 45.76 26.64
CA ARG A 517 -32.36 45.62 28.05
C ARG A 517 -33.51 45.17 28.95
N ILE A 518 -34.73 45.60 28.65
CA ILE A 518 -35.95 45.17 29.35
C ILE A 518 -36.34 43.75 28.89
N GLU A 519 -36.20 43.44 27.60
CA GLU A 519 -36.41 42.10 27.02
C GLU A 519 -35.40 41.09 27.58
N LEU A 520 -34.10 41.39 27.61
CA LEU A 520 -33.07 40.52 28.20
C LEU A 520 -33.24 40.33 29.72
N ALA A 521 -33.72 41.35 30.43
CA ALA A 521 -34.08 41.21 31.85
C ALA A 521 -35.31 40.30 32.03
N SER A 522 -36.31 40.42 31.15
CA SER A 522 -37.48 39.53 31.14
C SER A 522 -37.17 38.12 30.63
N GLU A 523 -36.22 37.94 29.72
CA GLU A 523 -35.75 36.65 29.19
C GLU A 523 -34.91 35.90 30.22
N ILE A 524 -34.08 36.60 31.01
CA ILE A 524 -33.35 35.98 32.14
C ILE A 524 -34.32 35.58 33.26
N GLN A 525 -35.41 36.32 33.44
CA GLN A 525 -36.46 36.00 34.42
C GLN A 525 -37.37 34.87 33.92
N GLN A 526 -37.71 34.86 32.63
CA GLN A 526 -38.39 33.74 31.95
C GLN A 526 -37.52 32.49 31.92
N ALA A 527 -36.22 32.58 31.65
CA ALA A 527 -35.31 31.42 31.70
C ALA A 527 -35.19 30.83 33.11
N ARG A 528 -35.34 31.64 34.17
CA ARG A 528 -35.41 31.16 35.56
C ARG A 528 -36.76 30.53 35.89
N GLU A 529 -37.85 31.06 35.35
CA GLU A 529 -39.18 30.45 35.47
C GLU A 529 -39.30 29.17 34.64
N ASP A 530 -38.73 29.12 33.44
CA ASP A 530 -38.70 27.97 32.54
C ASP A 530 -37.73 26.89 33.03
N TRP A 531 -36.63 27.26 33.69
CA TRP A 531 -35.80 26.32 34.44
C TRP A 531 -36.57 25.70 35.60
N ASN A 532 -37.33 26.50 36.36
CA ASN A 532 -38.14 25.99 37.47
C ASN A 532 -39.36 25.18 37.00
N ARG A 533 -39.96 25.54 35.85
CA ARG A 533 -41.00 24.77 35.17
C ARG A 533 -40.45 23.48 34.57
N SER A 534 -39.25 23.51 33.98
CA SER A 534 -38.55 22.33 33.49
C SER A 534 -38.15 21.38 34.63
N ARG A 535 -37.75 21.92 35.78
CA ARG A 535 -37.40 21.12 36.95
C ARG A 535 -38.64 20.47 37.59
N THR A 536 -39.74 21.21 37.68
CA THR A 536 -41.03 20.65 38.15
C THR A 536 -41.68 19.70 37.14
N GLN A 537 -41.47 19.92 35.84
CA GLN A 537 -41.85 18.97 34.78
C GLN A 537 -40.96 17.72 34.78
N GLN A 538 -39.66 17.83 35.06
CA GLN A 538 -38.76 16.67 35.20
C GLN A 538 -39.08 15.87 36.47
N GLU A 539 -39.45 16.52 37.58
CA GLU A 539 -39.93 15.84 38.78
C GLU A 539 -41.31 15.20 38.58
N ALA A 540 -42.20 15.81 37.77
CA ALA A 540 -43.48 15.23 37.38
C ALA A 540 -43.31 14.09 36.35
N GLU A 541 -42.38 14.19 35.40
CA GLU A 541 -42.01 13.13 34.46
C GLU A 541 -41.32 11.96 35.17
N LEU A 542 -40.51 12.21 36.20
CA LEU A 542 -39.94 11.17 37.04
C LEU A 542 -41.03 10.43 37.83
N ARG A 543 -42.01 11.15 38.39
CA ARG A 543 -43.17 10.51 39.05
C ARG A 543 -44.07 9.77 38.06
N GLN A 544 -44.31 10.31 36.86
CA GLN A 544 -45.04 9.61 35.80
C GLN A 544 -44.26 8.42 35.25
N ARG A 545 -42.93 8.47 35.22
CA ARG A 545 -42.07 7.32 34.86
C ARG A 545 -42.03 6.27 35.97
N GLU A 546 -42.10 6.66 37.24
CA GLU A 546 -42.21 5.72 38.37
C GLU A 546 -43.60 5.04 38.40
N GLU A 547 -44.67 5.78 38.12
CA GLU A 547 -46.03 5.23 37.97
C GLU A 547 -46.18 4.39 36.69
N ALA A 548 -45.55 4.80 35.58
CA ALA A 548 -45.48 4.01 34.36
C ALA A 548 -44.62 2.75 34.52
N LEU A 549 -43.51 2.80 35.28
CA LEU A 549 -42.71 1.63 35.64
C LEU A 549 -43.47 0.70 36.59
N ALA A 550 -44.31 1.22 37.48
CA ALA A 550 -45.17 0.41 38.34
C ALA A 550 -46.29 -0.28 37.53
N LEU A 551 -46.92 0.44 36.60
CA LEU A 551 -47.90 -0.12 35.66
C LEU A 551 -47.26 -1.08 34.65
N GLU A 552 -46.02 -0.83 34.21
CA GLU A 552 -45.23 -1.76 33.40
C GLU A 552 -44.79 -2.98 34.20
N GLN A 553 -44.53 -2.86 35.51
CA GLN A 553 -44.24 -4.02 36.37
C GLN A 553 -45.48 -4.88 36.61
N GLU A 554 -46.67 -4.28 36.69
CA GLU A 554 -47.94 -5.01 36.76
C GLU A 554 -48.32 -5.63 35.42
N ALA A 555 -48.14 -4.90 34.31
CA ALA A 555 -48.30 -5.42 32.96
C ALA A 555 -47.25 -6.50 32.62
N ALA A 556 -46.01 -6.39 33.12
CA ALA A 556 -44.97 -7.40 32.96
C ALA A 556 -45.27 -8.67 33.78
N ARG A 557 -45.97 -8.55 34.93
CA ARG A 557 -46.47 -9.70 35.71
C ARG A 557 -47.66 -10.38 35.04
N GLU A 558 -48.52 -9.62 34.35
CA GLU A 558 -49.61 -10.19 33.54
C GLU A 558 -49.10 -10.78 32.21
N GLU A 559 -48.12 -10.13 31.56
CA GLU A 559 -47.37 -10.69 30.44
C GLU A 559 -46.62 -11.95 30.84
N TRP A 560 -46.09 -12.04 32.06
CA TRP A 560 -45.43 -13.27 32.53
C TRP A 560 -46.43 -14.43 32.64
N ARG A 561 -47.65 -14.17 33.13
CA ARG A 561 -48.73 -15.18 33.22
C ARG A 561 -49.31 -15.55 31.85
N LEU A 562 -49.32 -14.62 30.90
CA LEU A 562 -49.64 -14.87 29.49
C LEU A 562 -48.51 -15.64 28.79
N ARG A 563 -47.25 -15.29 29.04
CA ARG A 563 -46.05 -16.00 28.54
C ARG A 563 -45.91 -17.40 29.11
N GLU A 564 -46.37 -17.66 30.33
CA GLU A 564 -46.38 -19.01 30.91
C GLU A 564 -47.44 -19.91 30.23
N ARG A 565 -48.58 -19.33 29.84
CA ARG A 565 -49.61 -20.00 29.02
C ARG A 565 -49.19 -20.15 27.56
N GLU A 566 -48.45 -19.18 27.01
CA GLU A 566 -47.85 -19.26 25.69
C GLU A 566 -46.68 -20.25 25.66
N LEU A 567 -45.86 -20.35 26.71
CA LEU A 567 -44.79 -21.35 26.85
C LEU A 567 -45.35 -22.77 26.97
N ALA A 568 -46.47 -22.97 27.67
CA ALA A 568 -47.17 -24.25 27.69
C ALA A 568 -47.74 -24.62 26.30
N ASN A 569 -48.31 -23.65 25.57
CA ASN A 569 -48.77 -23.83 24.19
C ASN A 569 -47.62 -23.97 23.18
N LEU A 570 -46.46 -23.35 23.43
CA LEU A 570 -45.23 -23.46 22.64
C LEU A 570 -44.46 -24.74 22.96
N HIS A 571 -44.60 -25.34 24.14
CA HIS A 571 -44.14 -26.68 24.43
C HIS A 571 -45.00 -27.73 23.70
N ALA A 572 -46.32 -27.56 23.69
CA ALA A 572 -47.23 -28.41 22.92
C ALA A 572 -47.06 -28.26 21.39
N ARG A 573 -46.83 -27.03 20.91
CA ARG A 573 -46.43 -26.77 19.50
C ARG A 573 -45.01 -27.21 19.21
N GLY A 574 -44.08 -27.06 20.16
CA GLY A 574 -42.68 -27.48 20.07
C GLY A 574 -42.51 -29.00 20.04
N GLU A 575 -43.40 -29.78 20.66
CA GLU A 575 -43.43 -31.25 20.51
C GLU A 575 -44.00 -31.70 19.16
N ALA A 576 -44.90 -30.92 18.56
CA ALA A 576 -45.41 -31.13 17.20
C ALA A 576 -44.40 -30.65 16.13
N GLU A 577 -43.75 -29.50 16.37
CA GLU A 577 -42.69 -28.91 15.56
C GLU A 577 -41.36 -29.64 15.70
N THR A 578 -41.06 -30.31 16.81
CA THR A 578 -39.86 -31.18 16.89
C THR A 578 -40.05 -32.42 16.04
N ARG A 579 -41.24 -33.04 16.02
CA ARG A 579 -41.57 -34.15 15.11
C ARG A 579 -41.62 -33.71 13.64
N GLN A 580 -42.16 -32.53 13.34
CA GLN A 580 -42.11 -31.94 11.99
C GLN A 580 -40.70 -31.44 11.61
N SER A 581 -39.91 -30.93 12.56
CA SER A 581 -38.52 -30.52 12.34
C SER A 581 -37.58 -31.70 12.25
N GLU A 582 -37.87 -32.85 12.88
CA GLU A 582 -37.10 -34.08 12.70
C GLU A 582 -37.36 -34.67 11.33
N LEU A 583 -38.62 -34.68 10.86
CA LEU A 583 -38.96 -35.01 9.48
C LEU A 583 -38.37 -33.99 8.49
N ALA A 584 -38.44 -32.68 8.78
CA ALA A 584 -37.82 -31.64 7.96
C ALA A 584 -36.29 -31.64 8.06
N LYS A 585 -35.68 -32.09 9.16
CA LYS A 585 -34.22 -32.29 9.31
C LYS A 585 -33.78 -33.55 8.57
N GLN A 586 -34.61 -34.59 8.50
CA GLN A 586 -34.34 -35.77 7.68
C GLN A 586 -34.45 -35.44 6.18
N LEU A 587 -35.48 -34.67 5.79
CA LEU A 587 -35.61 -34.14 4.42
C LEU A 587 -34.51 -33.13 4.08
N ALA A 588 -34.20 -32.17 4.97
CA ALA A 588 -33.12 -31.21 4.79
C ALA A 588 -31.72 -31.84 4.87
N HIS A 589 -31.54 -32.96 5.57
CA HIS A 589 -30.30 -33.74 5.56
C HIS A 589 -30.16 -34.53 4.26
N ALA A 590 -31.27 -35.05 3.71
CA ALA A 590 -31.29 -35.66 2.38
C ALA A 590 -31.04 -34.62 1.27
N GLU A 591 -31.65 -33.43 1.37
CA GLU A 591 -31.38 -32.29 0.49
C GLU A 591 -29.96 -31.77 0.65
N LYS A 592 -29.43 -31.67 1.87
CA LYS A 592 -28.01 -31.31 2.09
C LYS A 592 -27.05 -32.36 1.56
N LEU A 593 -27.38 -33.65 1.62
CA LEU A 593 -26.55 -34.69 1.01
C LEU A 593 -26.58 -34.58 -0.52
N ALA A 594 -27.75 -34.35 -1.11
CA ALA A 594 -27.90 -34.11 -2.55
C ALA A 594 -27.19 -32.81 -2.99
N GLU A 595 -27.28 -31.74 -2.19
CA GLU A 595 -26.61 -30.46 -2.41
C GLU A 595 -25.09 -30.58 -2.25
N LEU A 596 -24.61 -31.35 -1.26
CA LEU A 596 -23.19 -31.66 -1.09
C LEU A 596 -22.65 -32.53 -2.22
N GLU A 597 -23.44 -33.45 -2.77
CA GLU A 597 -23.07 -34.24 -3.94
C GLU A 597 -23.03 -33.39 -5.22
N LEU A 598 -24.02 -32.51 -5.42
CA LEU A 598 -24.01 -31.51 -6.48
C LEU A 598 -22.83 -30.54 -6.34
N LYS A 599 -22.51 -30.11 -5.11
CA LYS A 599 -21.38 -29.24 -4.81
C LYS A 599 -20.06 -29.94 -5.05
N ARG A 600 -19.90 -31.19 -4.62
CA ARG A 600 -18.72 -32.02 -4.91
C ARG A 600 -18.55 -32.28 -6.40
N LYS A 601 -19.64 -32.44 -7.14
CA LYS A 601 -19.62 -32.57 -8.61
C LYS A 601 -19.16 -31.26 -9.25
N ARG A 602 -19.75 -30.12 -8.88
CA ARG A 602 -19.31 -28.77 -9.29
C ARG A 602 -17.86 -28.48 -8.92
N GLU A 603 -17.40 -28.86 -7.73
CA GLU A 603 -16.01 -28.68 -7.31
C GLU A 603 -15.04 -29.56 -8.11
N ARG A 604 -15.41 -30.81 -8.44
CA ARG A 604 -14.61 -31.68 -9.31
C ARG A 604 -14.54 -31.13 -10.73
N ASP A 605 -15.65 -30.63 -11.26
CA ASP A 605 -15.72 -30.06 -12.60
C ASP A 605 -14.96 -28.72 -12.65
N GLN A 606 -15.07 -27.88 -11.62
CA GLN A 606 -14.24 -26.68 -11.47
C GLN A 606 -12.75 -26.99 -11.33
N MET A 607 -12.38 -28.04 -10.59
CA MET A 607 -10.98 -28.46 -10.50
C MET A 607 -10.45 -28.97 -11.84
N ARG A 608 -11.26 -29.71 -12.61
CA ARG A 608 -10.92 -30.13 -13.98
C ARG A 608 -10.77 -28.94 -14.91
N LEU A 609 -11.69 -27.98 -14.88
CA LEU A 609 -11.62 -26.74 -15.66
C LEU A 609 -10.37 -25.91 -15.29
N LYS A 610 -10.06 -25.77 -14.00
CA LYS A 610 -8.84 -25.08 -13.55
C LYS A 610 -7.58 -25.79 -14.01
N ALA A 611 -7.54 -27.13 -13.91
CA ALA A 611 -6.40 -27.91 -14.38
C ALA A 611 -6.20 -27.77 -15.90
N MET A 612 -7.27 -27.85 -16.70
CA MET A 612 -7.20 -27.66 -18.14
C MET A 612 -6.78 -26.24 -18.53
N ARG A 613 -7.34 -25.20 -17.87
CA ARG A 613 -6.92 -23.80 -18.08
C ARG A 613 -5.46 -23.59 -17.71
N GLY A 614 -4.98 -24.25 -16.64
CA GLY A 614 -3.58 -24.22 -16.22
C GLY A 614 -2.63 -24.83 -17.26
N GLU A 615 -2.96 -26.01 -17.79
CA GLU A 615 -2.17 -26.65 -18.85
C GLU A 615 -2.20 -25.85 -20.15
N LEU A 616 -3.34 -25.26 -20.51
CA LEU A 616 -3.46 -24.42 -21.70
C LEU A 616 -2.62 -23.14 -21.58
N ALA A 617 -2.62 -22.51 -20.41
CA ALA A 617 -1.74 -21.37 -20.13
C ALA A 617 -0.25 -21.75 -20.21
N ARG A 618 0.12 -22.92 -19.67
CA ARG A 618 1.48 -23.45 -19.77
C ARG A 618 1.89 -23.73 -21.21
N LEU A 619 1.01 -24.32 -22.02
CA LEU A 619 1.27 -24.61 -23.42
C LEU A 619 1.36 -23.34 -24.27
N ARG A 620 0.52 -22.34 -24.05
CA ARG A 620 0.63 -21.02 -24.72
C ARG A 620 1.92 -20.29 -24.34
N ALA A 621 2.37 -20.41 -23.09
CA ALA A 621 3.67 -19.86 -22.70
C ALA A 621 4.84 -20.59 -23.40
N LEU A 622 4.75 -21.91 -23.58
CA LEU A 622 5.73 -22.69 -24.37
C LEU A 622 5.69 -22.31 -25.85
N GLU A 623 4.50 -22.12 -26.43
CA GLU A 623 4.33 -21.64 -27.80
C GLU A 623 4.98 -20.27 -27.99
N GLY A 624 4.78 -19.33 -27.05
CA GLY A 624 5.41 -18.01 -27.09
C GLY A 624 6.94 -18.09 -27.06
N ARG A 625 7.51 -18.95 -26.21
CA ARG A 625 8.97 -19.17 -26.15
C ARG A 625 9.50 -19.77 -27.46
N GLN A 626 8.89 -20.85 -27.93
CA GLN A 626 9.28 -21.50 -29.18
C GLN A 626 9.12 -20.57 -30.39
N GLY A 627 8.09 -19.71 -30.40
CA GLY A 627 7.89 -18.68 -31.41
C GLY A 627 8.99 -17.61 -31.40
N SER A 628 9.44 -17.19 -30.21
CA SER A 628 10.58 -16.28 -30.09
C SER A 628 11.90 -16.92 -30.53
N GLU A 629 12.14 -18.19 -30.17
CA GLU A 629 13.31 -18.97 -30.63
C GLU A 629 13.31 -19.07 -32.16
N LEU A 630 12.17 -19.40 -32.77
CA LEU A 630 12.01 -19.44 -34.22
C LEU A 630 12.34 -18.10 -34.90
N GLN A 631 11.89 -16.98 -34.32
CA GLN A 631 12.21 -15.65 -34.85
C GLN A 631 13.72 -15.37 -34.78
N THR A 632 14.37 -15.70 -33.66
CA THR A 632 15.83 -15.54 -33.52
C THR A 632 16.60 -16.38 -34.54
N LEU A 633 16.17 -17.62 -34.79
CA LEU A 633 16.79 -18.52 -35.78
C LEU A 633 16.60 -18.02 -37.23
N ARG A 634 15.48 -17.35 -37.53
CA ARG A 634 15.25 -16.70 -38.83
C ARG A 634 16.11 -15.44 -38.99
N GLU A 635 16.32 -14.69 -37.92
CA GLU A 635 17.22 -13.52 -37.95
C GLU A 635 18.69 -13.94 -38.09
N THR A 636 19.12 -15.00 -37.42
CA THR A 636 20.48 -15.55 -37.59
C THR A 636 20.67 -16.08 -39.01
N GLU A 637 19.67 -16.73 -39.60
CA GLU A 637 19.70 -17.18 -40.99
C GLU A 637 19.91 -16.00 -41.96
N ARG A 638 19.14 -14.92 -41.78
CA ARG A 638 19.30 -13.68 -42.60
C ARG A 638 20.70 -13.11 -42.45
N LYS A 639 21.21 -12.96 -41.22
CA LYS A 639 22.57 -12.45 -40.97
C LYS A 639 23.64 -13.34 -41.60
N LEU A 640 23.49 -14.66 -41.53
CA LEU A 640 24.43 -15.60 -42.15
C LEU A 640 24.40 -15.48 -43.68
N ASN A 641 23.21 -15.33 -44.28
CA ASN A 641 23.09 -15.11 -45.73
C ASN A 641 23.72 -13.78 -46.17
N ASP A 642 23.50 -12.70 -45.42
CA ASP A 642 24.12 -11.39 -45.70
C ASP A 642 25.65 -11.46 -45.59
N GLN A 643 26.18 -12.17 -44.58
CA GLN A 643 27.61 -12.38 -44.43
C GLN A 643 28.19 -13.21 -45.58
N ILE A 644 27.54 -14.32 -45.95
CA ILE A 644 27.95 -15.14 -47.10
C ILE A 644 27.97 -14.29 -48.37
N ALA A 645 26.92 -13.51 -48.65
CA ALA A 645 26.84 -12.64 -49.83
C ALA A 645 27.97 -11.58 -49.84
N SER A 646 28.28 -11.00 -48.68
CA SER A 646 29.40 -10.04 -48.57
C SER A 646 30.76 -10.68 -48.82
N ILE A 647 30.98 -11.91 -48.35
CA ILE A 647 32.22 -12.66 -48.61
C ILE A 647 32.30 -13.08 -50.08
N GLU A 648 31.18 -13.49 -50.68
CA GLU A 648 31.13 -13.81 -52.11
C GLU A 648 31.46 -12.59 -52.97
N GLN A 649 30.90 -11.41 -52.65
CA GLN A 649 31.20 -10.18 -53.37
C GLN A 649 32.68 -9.78 -53.24
N THR A 650 33.25 -9.86 -52.02
CA THR A 650 34.67 -9.54 -51.82
C THR A 650 35.59 -10.56 -52.51
N ALA A 651 35.25 -11.84 -52.49
CA ALA A 651 35.97 -12.89 -53.22
C ALA A 651 35.91 -12.67 -54.73
N LEU A 652 34.76 -12.26 -55.28
CA LEU A 652 34.61 -11.92 -56.69
C LEU A 652 35.51 -10.74 -57.08
N THR A 653 35.46 -9.63 -56.33
CA THR A 653 36.32 -8.46 -56.62
C THR A 653 37.82 -8.81 -56.55
N LEU A 654 38.23 -9.62 -55.57
CA LEU A 654 39.62 -10.08 -55.48
C LEU A 654 40.01 -11.04 -56.61
N SER A 655 39.06 -11.83 -57.12
CA SER A 655 39.31 -12.70 -58.27
C SER A 655 39.50 -11.90 -59.55
N GLU A 656 38.72 -10.84 -59.75
CA GLU A 656 38.86 -9.90 -60.88
C GLU A 656 40.21 -9.16 -60.78
N ASP A 657 40.57 -8.66 -59.59
CA ASP A 657 41.87 -8.03 -59.33
C ASP A 657 43.02 -8.99 -59.68
N LEU A 658 42.95 -10.25 -59.25
CA LEU A 658 43.94 -11.27 -59.58
C LEU A 658 44.05 -11.54 -61.08
N GLU A 659 42.94 -11.53 -61.82
CA GLU A 659 42.96 -11.67 -63.28
C GLU A 659 43.62 -10.48 -63.96
N THR A 660 43.33 -9.25 -63.49
CA THR A 660 43.99 -8.05 -64.02
C THR A 660 45.48 -8.02 -63.70
N GLU A 661 45.89 -8.42 -62.49
CA GLU A 661 47.29 -8.54 -62.08
C GLU A 661 48.02 -9.59 -62.93
N ARG A 662 47.41 -10.75 -63.21
CA ARG A 662 47.96 -11.77 -64.12
C ARG A 662 48.11 -11.25 -65.56
N ALA A 663 47.13 -10.49 -66.05
CA ALA A 663 47.22 -9.86 -67.35
C ALA A 663 48.36 -8.81 -67.41
N GLN A 664 48.62 -8.09 -66.32
CA GLN A 664 49.76 -7.17 -66.22
C GLN A 664 51.10 -7.90 -66.11
N LEU A 665 51.18 -8.98 -65.34
CA LEU A 665 52.37 -9.83 -65.23
C LEU A 665 52.75 -10.42 -66.59
N THR A 666 51.78 -10.93 -67.35
CA THR A 666 52.03 -11.46 -68.71
C THR A 666 52.49 -10.36 -69.68
N LYS A 667 51.95 -9.14 -69.59
CA LYS A 667 52.43 -7.98 -70.37
C LYS A 667 53.86 -7.59 -70.00
N LEU A 668 54.19 -7.51 -68.71
CA LEU A 668 55.53 -7.16 -68.23
C LEU A 668 56.57 -8.25 -68.53
N ASN A 669 56.19 -9.53 -68.45
CA ASN A 669 57.03 -10.64 -68.88
C ASN A 669 57.35 -10.56 -70.37
N ARG A 670 56.35 -10.33 -71.23
CA ARG A 670 56.59 -10.09 -72.67
C ARG A 670 57.47 -8.85 -72.93
N ALA A 671 57.28 -7.78 -72.18
CA ALA A 671 58.12 -6.58 -72.27
C ALA A 671 59.57 -6.82 -71.80
N ALA A 672 59.75 -7.68 -70.79
CA ALA A 672 61.07 -8.09 -70.32
C ALA A 672 61.77 -9.01 -71.35
N GLU A 673 61.05 -9.96 -71.95
CA GLU A 673 61.54 -10.87 -72.99
C GLU A 673 61.94 -10.12 -74.28
N THR A 674 61.11 -9.17 -74.72
CA THR A 674 61.39 -8.33 -75.91
C THR A 674 62.62 -7.44 -75.69
N LYS A 675 62.74 -6.79 -74.52
CA LYS A 675 63.95 -6.00 -74.19
C LYS A 675 65.20 -6.85 -73.97
N ALA A 676 65.05 -8.06 -73.42
CA ALA A 676 66.15 -9.02 -73.33
C ALA A 676 66.62 -9.45 -74.73
N ALA A 677 65.70 -9.70 -75.66
CA ALA A 677 66.01 -10.02 -77.06
C ALA A 677 66.66 -8.86 -77.82
N GLU A 678 66.24 -7.61 -77.59
CA GLU A 678 66.87 -6.39 -78.16
C GLU A 678 68.28 -6.16 -77.60
N SER A 679 68.51 -6.40 -76.31
CA SER A 679 69.83 -6.29 -75.67
C SER A 679 70.85 -7.34 -76.16
N GLY A 680 70.37 -8.45 -76.75
CA GLY A 680 71.20 -9.50 -77.31
C GLY A 680 71.84 -9.18 -78.67
N ARG A 681 71.43 -8.09 -79.35
CA ARG A 681 71.84 -7.80 -80.75
C ARG A 681 72.84 -6.65 -80.94
N LYS A 682 73.28 -5.95 -79.88
CA LYS A 682 74.34 -4.92 -79.97
C LYS A 682 75.42 -5.14 -78.91
N ARG A 683 76.31 -6.10 -79.18
CA ARG A 683 77.62 -6.19 -78.53
C ARG A 683 78.58 -5.19 -79.22
N ARG A 684 78.75 -4.03 -78.61
CA ARG A 684 80.01 -3.29 -78.43
C ARG A 684 79.72 -1.83 -78.09
N PHE A 685 80.50 -1.34 -77.13
CA PHE A 685 80.79 0.07 -76.87
C PHE A 685 79.83 0.83 -75.93
N TRP A 686 80.21 0.85 -74.64
CA TRP A 686 80.00 1.89 -73.63
C TRP A 686 78.68 2.70 -73.66
N THR A 687 77.67 2.29 -72.90
CA THR A 687 76.62 3.19 -72.38
C THR A 687 76.23 2.82 -70.94
N ARG A 688 76.61 3.69 -70.00
CA ARG A 688 76.35 3.59 -68.55
C ARG A 688 74.95 4.14 -68.18
N GLY A 689 73.91 3.83 -68.97
CA GLY A 689 72.58 4.45 -68.81
C GLY A 689 71.35 3.55 -69.05
N GLU A 690 71.46 2.40 -69.72
CA GLU A 690 70.29 1.59 -70.12
C GLU A 690 69.90 0.45 -69.16
N ASN A 691 70.69 0.20 -68.11
CA ASN A 691 70.40 -0.85 -67.11
C ASN A 691 69.28 -0.50 -66.10
N GLY A 692 68.80 0.75 -66.08
CA GLY A 692 67.71 1.18 -65.18
C GLY A 692 66.37 0.54 -65.54
N ILE A 693 66.03 0.53 -66.83
CA ILE A 693 64.69 0.13 -67.28
C ILE A 693 64.43 -1.37 -67.06
N LEU A 694 65.44 -2.23 -67.31
CA LEU A 694 65.33 -3.67 -67.01
C LEU A 694 65.25 -3.94 -65.50
N ARG A 695 65.92 -3.13 -64.67
CA ARG A 695 65.88 -3.25 -63.21
C ARG A 695 64.52 -2.84 -62.66
N ASP A 696 63.91 -1.80 -63.23
CA ASP A 696 62.58 -1.34 -62.85
C ASP A 696 61.49 -2.31 -63.31
N ILE A 697 61.60 -2.88 -64.52
CA ILE A 697 60.69 -3.96 -64.96
C ILE A 697 60.80 -5.16 -64.02
N LYS A 698 62.01 -5.58 -63.63
CA LYS A 698 62.22 -6.70 -62.70
C LYS A 698 61.72 -6.41 -61.29
N ARG A 699 61.85 -5.17 -60.80
CA ARG A 699 61.28 -4.73 -59.52
C ARG A 699 59.75 -4.76 -59.56
N ASN A 700 59.15 -4.21 -60.61
CA ASN A 700 57.70 -4.17 -60.79
C ASN A 700 57.11 -5.59 -60.93
N LEU A 701 57.80 -6.48 -61.65
CA LEU A 701 57.45 -7.89 -61.75
C LEU A 701 57.48 -8.56 -60.37
N LYS A 702 58.55 -8.37 -59.58
CA LYS A 702 58.65 -8.94 -58.23
C LYS A 702 57.60 -8.38 -57.25
N THR A 703 57.25 -7.10 -57.37
CA THR A 703 56.18 -6.51 -56.55
C THR A 703 54.83 -7.07 -56.94
N LEU A 704 54.53 -7.22 -58.23
CA LEU A 704 53.28 -7.80 -58.73
C LEU A 704 53.17 -9.30 -58.41
N GLU A 705 54.25 -10.08 -58.49
CA GLU A 705 54.24 -11.48 -58.03
C GLU A 705 53.96 -11.58 -56.53
N LYS A 706 54.46 -10.62 -55.73
CA LYS A 706 54.21 -10.58 -54.29
C LYS A 706 52.76 -10.20 -53.99
N THR A 707 52.18 -9.24 -54.71
CA THR A 707 50.76 -8.87 -54.56
C THR A 707 49.85 -10.00 -55.03
N GLU A 708 50.18 -10.66 -56.14
CA GLU A 708 49.42 -11.82 -56.64
C GLU A 708 49.41 -12.96 -55.60
N ARG A 709 50.56 -13.29 -55.00
CA ARG A 709 50.62 -14.32 -53.94
C ARG A 709 49.79 -13.92 -52.72
N ALA A 710 49.90 -12.68 -52.26
CA ALA A 710 49.13 -12.18 -51.12
C ALA A 710 47.62 -12.18 -51.40
N ASN A 711 47.20 -11.81 -52.63
CA ASN A 711 45.81 -11.81 -53.05
C ASN A 711 45.27 -13.24 -53.21
N ARG A 712 46.07 -14.20 -53.70
CA ARG A 712 45.70 -15.63 -53.73
C ARG A 712 45.51 -16.20 -52.32
N GLU A 713 46.38 -15.86 -51.38
CA GLU A 713 46.23 -16.27 -49.97
C GLU A 713 44.97 -15.66 -49.34
N ARG A 714 44.68 -14.38 -49.62
CA ARG A 714 43.43 -13.72 -49.17
C ARG A 714 42.19 -14.39 -49.76
N LEU A 715 42.21 -14.70 -51.06
CA LEU A 715 41.11 -15.42 -51.72
C LEU A 715 40.90 -16.82 -51.10
N ALA A 716 41.98 -17.54 -50.81
CA ALA A 716 41.90 -18.85 -50.15
C ALA A 716 41.26 -18.73 -48.75
N LYS A 717 41.64 -17.71 -47.96
CA LYS A 717 41.04 -17.43 -46.65
C LYS A 717 39.56 -17.09 -46.75
N LEU A 718 39.15 -16.23 -47.70
CA LEU A 718 37.74 -15.90 -47.90
C LEU A 718 36.91 -17.12 -48.31
N ASN A 719 37.46 -18.00 -49.14
CA ASN A 719 36.80 -19.25 -49.50
C ASN A 719 36.66 -20.22 -48.31
N GLU A 720 37.64 -20.26 -47.42
CA GLU A 720 37.56 -21.03 -46.18
C GLU A 720 36.51 -20.45 -45.23
N GLU A 721 36.54 -19.13 -45.00
CA GLU A 721 35.54 -18.42 -44.20
C GLU A 721 34.12 -18.65 -44.74
N ARG A 722 33.92 -18.54 -46.06
CA ARG A 722 32.66 -18.87 -46.73
C ARG A 722 32.19 -20.28 -46.39
N ARG A 723 33.04 -21.30 -46.51
CA ARG A 723 32.69 -22.69 -46.17
C ARG A 723 32.28 -22.84 -44.71
N THR A 724 32.96 -22.14 -43.79
CA THR A 724 32.57 -22.17 -42.37
C THR A 724 31.21 -21.54 -42.12
N LEU A 725 30.88 -20.44 -42.82
CA LEU A 725 29.57 -19.80 -42.73
C LEU A 725 28.47 -20.66 -43.35
N GLU A 726 28.74 -21.32 -44.47
CA GLU A 726 27.80 -22.29 -45.09
C GLU A 726 27.50 -23.46 -44.14
N GLY A 727 28.51 -23.97 -43.43
CA GLY A 727 28.32 -24.98 -42.38
C GLY A 727 27.45 -24.49 -41.23
N ARG A 728 27.68 -23.25 -40.75
CA ARG A 728 26.83 -22.62 -39.73
C ARG A 728 25.39 -22.42 -40.22
N ARG A 729 25.21 -22.04 -41.49
CA ARG A 729 23.89 -21.90 -42.10
C ARG A 729 23.14 -23.23 -42.13
N GLN A 730 23.80 -24.32 -42.48
CA GLN A 730 23.19 -25.66 -42.46
C GLN A 730 22.79 -26.08 -41.04
N ALA A 731 23.64 -25.85 -40.03
CA ALA A 731 23.29 -26.12 -38.64
C ALA A 731 22.08 -25.28 -38.17
N ASN A 732 22.06 -23.98 -38.50
CA ASN A 732 20.94 -23.10 -38.18
C ASN A 732 19.64 -23.54 -38.88
N ALA A 733 19.73 -24.04 -40.13
CA ALA A 733 18.57 -24.58 -40.84
C ALA A 733 18.01 -25.85 -40.18
N THR A 734 18.87 -26.73 -39.65
CA THR A 734 18.41 -27.90 -38.89
C THR A 734 17.73 -27.53 -37.59
N GLU A 735 18.27 -26.55 -36.85
CA GLU A 735 17.66 -26.04 -35.62
C GLU A 735 16.31 -25.34 -35.89
N LEU A 736 16.23 -24.61 -37.00
CA LEU A 736 14.98 -23.98 -37.45
C LEU A 736 13.91 -25.04 -37.74
N HIS A 737 14.25 -26.10 -38.47
CA HIS A 737 13.30 -27.18 -38.73
C HIS A 737 12.84 -27.90 -37.45
N GLU A 738 13.77 -28.14 -36.52
CA GLU A 738 13.44 -28.77 -35.24
C GLU A 738 12.53 -27.88 -34.38
N THR A 739 12.78 -26.57 -34.33
CA THR A 739 11.91 -25.64 -33.60
C THR A 739 10.53 -25.49 -34.24
N GLU A 740 10.43 -25.51 -35.57
CA GLU A 740 9.14 -25.52 -36.28
C GLU A 740 8.32 -26.78 -35.96
N THR A 741 8.94 -27.95 -35.96
CA THR A 741 8.24 -29.21 -35.61
C THR A 741 7.80 -29.23 -34.15
N ARG A 742 8.62 -28.75 -33.21
CA ARG A 742 8.24 -28.61 -31.80
C ARG A 742 7.07 -27.63 -31.63
N LEU A 743 7.10 -26.49 -32.32
CA LEU A 743 6.04 -25.48 -32.28
C LEU A 743 4.72 -26.05 -32.83
N ALA A 744 4.76 -26.77 -33.95
CA ALA A 744 3.60 -27.45 -34.51
C ALA A 744 3.00 -28.47 -33.53
N ALA A 745 3.84 -29.28 -32.88
CA ALA A 745 3.38 -30.23 -31.87
C ALA A 745 2.74 -29.54 -30.65
N THR A 746 3.28 -28.40 -30.21
CA THR A 746 2.69 -27.58 -29.13
C THR A 746 1.32 -27.05 -29.54
N ARG A 747 1.16 -26.55 -30.77
CA ARG A 747 -0.13 -26.06 -31.30
C ARG A 747 -1.21 -27.12 -31.34
N VAL A 748 -0.90 -28.31 -31.84
CA VAL A 748 -1.83 -29.45 -31.83
C VAL A 748 -2.30 -29.81 -30.41
N ARG A 749 -1.40 -29.71 -29.41
CA ARG A 749 -1.79 -29.92 -28.01
C ARG A 749 -2.69 -28.80 -27.49
N ILE A 750 -2.44 -27.54 -27.86
CA ILE A 750 -3.31 -26.41 -27.50
C ILE A 750 -4.71 -26.64 -28.05
N GLU A 751 -4.84 -26.97 -29.34
CA GLU A 751 -6.13 -27.28 -29.99
C GLU A 751 -6.88 -28.41 -29.27
N PHE A 752 -6.18 -29.50 -28.90
CA PHE A 752 -6.78 -30.59 -28.13
C PHE A 752 -7.37 -30.14 -26.78
N TYR A 753 -6.66 -29.27 -26.04
CA TYR A 753 -7.16 -28.74 -24.77
C TYR A 753 -8.26 -27.69 -24.95
N GLU A 754 -8.25 -26.91 -26.04
CA GLU A 754 -9.32 -25.98 -26.39
C GLU A 754 -10.61 -26.72 -26.76
N ASP A 755 -10.52 -27.79 -27.54
CA ASP A 755 -11.65 -28.67 -27.86
C ASP A 755 -12.21 -29.35 -26.60
N SER A 756 -11.33 -29.84 -25.72
CA SER A 756 -11.73 -30.46 -24.44
C SER A 756 -12.43 -29.46 -23.51
N LEU A 757 -11.96 -28.21 -23.47
CA LEU A 757 -12.61 -27.12 -22.73
C LEU A 757 -13.97 -26.76 -23.32
N SER A 758 -14.07 -26.71 -24.65
CA SER A 758 -15.32 -26.41 -25.36
C SER A 758 -16.37 -27.50 -25.11
N GLN A 759 -15.97 -28.77 -25.12
CA GLN A 759 -16.84 -29.88 -24.75
C GLN A 759 -17.31 -29.82 -23.29
N LEU A 760 -16.43 -29.48 -22.34
CA LEU A 760 -16.79 -29.35 -20.94
C LEU A 760 -17.74 -28.16 -20.69
N MET A 761 -17.50 -27.01 -21.31
CA MET A 761 -18.39 -25.86 -21.18
C MET A 761 -19.74 -26.10 -21.87
N GLY A 762 -19.74 -26.76 -23.03
CA GLY A 762 -20.98 -27.15 -23.71
C GLY A 762 -21.83 -28.14 -22.91
N ALA A 763 -21.19 -29.06 -22.16
CA ALA A 763 -21.90 -29.97 -21.25
C ALA A 763 -22.52 -29.26 -20.04
N GLU A 764 -21.87 -28.21 -19.51
CA GLU A 764 -22.44 -27.35 -18.45
C GLU A 764 -23.64 -26.55 -18.98
N GLU A 765 -23.58 -26.03 -20.21
CA GLU A 765 -24.66 -25.25 -20.82
C GLU A 765 -25.89 -26.10 -21.17
N GLN A 766 -25.69 -27.36 -21.57
CA GLN A 766 -26.77 -28.34 -21.75
C GLN A 766 -27.41 -28.78 -20.42
N GLN A 767 -26.63 -28.88 -19.33
CA GLN A 767 -27.18 -29.12 -17.98
C GLN A 767 -27.94 -27.92 -17.42
N ALA A 768 -27.49 -26.69 -17.70
CA ALA A 768 -28.19 -25.47 -17.29
C ALA A 768 -29.53 -25.28 -18.02
N THR A 769 -29.61 -25.66 -19.30
CA THR A 769 -30.85 -25.54 -20.10
C THR A 769 -31.87 -26.62 -19.73
N SER A 770 -31.45 -27.87 -19.51
CA SER A 770 -32.32 -28.98 -19.10
C SER A 770 -32.91 -28.83 -17.69
N THR A 771 -32.26 -28.09 -16.79
CA THR A 771 -32.80 -27.77 -15.45
C THR A 771 -33.78 -26.59 -15.45
N SER A 772 -33.93 -25.85 -16.55
CA SER A 772 -34.91 -24.75 -16.66
C SER A 772 -36.25 -25.14 -17.30
N THR A 773 -36.38 -26.38 -17.79
CA THR A 773 -37.59 -26.92 -18.44
C THR A 773 -38.25 -28.04 -17.62
N GLU A 774 -38.40 -27.83 -16.31
CA GLU A 774 -39.44 -28.53 -15.55
C GLU A 774 -40.68 -27.63 -15.48
N PRO A 775 -41.86 -28.09 -15.92
CA PRO A 775 -43.08 -27.29 -15.87
C PRO A 775 -43.52 -27.13 -14.43
N HIS A 776 -43.75 -25.87 -14.02
CA HIS A 776 -44.51 -25.53 -12.82
C HIS A 776 -45.94 -26.07 -12.86
#